data_AF-L0G4D4-F1
#
_entry.id   AF-L0G4D4-F1
#
_cell.length_a   1.000
_cell.length_b   1.000
_cell.length_c   1.000
_cell.angle_alpha   90.00
_cell.angle_beta   90.00
_cell.angle_gamma   90.00
#
_symmetry.space_group_name_H-M   'P 1'
#
loop_
_entity.id
_entity.type
_entity.pdbx_description
1 polymer ?
#
loop_
_entity_poly.entity_id
_entity_poly.type
_entity_poly.pdbx_seq_one_letter_code
_entity_poly.pdbx_strand_id
1 'polypeptide(L)'
;MIGLLLKNWRFIIDVLLVIGIVIVLFWWNPMKIFGGGLKLEDTANLVTDVNQIRELVTAEYYGEVITSIEEARLNPLQEEDIKSKVGLLYDDLMAALGQLEAFQAIPLSQRVDEYRNGDKVSNWRRKVKHDVSSRNILEKLDYLDLLVEIQSDPYYLPLMGYLWRTIDKKEMGEVPNDRDIEATLFFLYQNSPFRDFSARELDGFMEDYYYHLQASISRRESRKKLTMIGRGWVKAGFDFSELGPESIVYYEESGIIHLIGVAPKILDADINPWFIPEKGIPGFQILDEHGPVNFHDAKRVKQYCVEKLTVQAYQASILQNAHEQGQETLKNFFSLLTDSEIKQVIFHSSPFTTFAREAEKDELITYAEAYMLDSLLDIELQTIDSLENTVQNQSVNRGFAKENRRAVKETLFHLGQFPYQDGKRQFGMFSKRATDIAEDSIIDNREMKWLEAWKLPVSFDELEGMPVHSDSTGESSYWMTRPFGYGKAYNTMLSDFSDAGVIPAFFDTVMIAADNFDPEMFLDTVKVVDYAHIDQTTIQLVYQDNAKTAAFYQSHCYPFEPNLLELTAFITSKEIPVDSVSYVGNSSLSPVDTGFWFYDHHLNNSYAYHIRLKPEHVFAPPITALLQKQQFLYESDTAYLGFGTSISAEADSVYRHENPLSTEQIAMLNDFFAALLKVRKEEQNKNIIQKASDWFRARSASKDQKTLFVGKSGIRFQ
;
A
#
# COMPACT_ATOMS: atom_id res chain seq x y z
N MET A 1 -17.08 74.35 59.67
CA MET A 1 -17.39 73.35 58.61
C MET A 1 -18.80 72.78 58.71
N ILE A 2 -19.34 72.49 59.90
CA ILE A 2 -20.72 71.97 60.07
C ILE A 2 -21.80 72.93 59.51
N GLY A 3 -21.61 74.25 59.62
CA GLY A 3 -22.54 75.24 59.05
C GLY A 3 -22.59 75.28 57.52
N LEU A 4 -21.53 74.82 56.83
CA LEU A 4 -21.47 74.75 55.37
C LEU A 4 -22.17 73.48 54.84
N LEU A 5 -22.10 72.39 55.61
CA LEU A 5 -22.88 71.16 55.38
C LEU A 5 -24.38 71.38 55.57
N LEU A 6 -24.78 72.14 56.60
CA LEU A 6 -26.20 72.49 56.83
C LEU A 6 -26.75 73.48 55.81
N LYS A 7 -25.92 74.34 55.21
CA LYS A 7 -26.39 75.30 54.19
C LYS A 7 -26.57 74.68 52.81
N ASN A 8 -25.81 73.63 52.51
CA ASN A 8 -25.82 72.93 51.22
C ASN A 8 -26.45 71.52 51.29
N TRP A 9 -27.16 71.18 52.37
CA TRP A 9 -27.75 69.84 52.55
C TRP A 9 -28.74 69.47 51.42
N ARG A 10 -29.46 70.46 50.87
CA ARG A 10 -30.32 70.28 49.70
C ARG A 10 -29.54 69.80 48.48
N PHE A 11 -28.38 70.40 48.21
CA PHE A 11 -27.52 70.01 47.11
C PHE A 11 -26.97 68.58 47.28
N ILE A 12 -26.60 68.21 48.51
CA ILE A 12 -26.11 66.86 48.81
C ILE A 12 -27.20 65.80 48.60
N ILE A 13 -28.44 66.11 48.99
CA ILE A 13 -29.58 65.23 48.74
C ILE A 13 -29.88 65.13 47.25
N ASP A 14 -29.87 66.24 46.51
CA ASP A 14 -30.09 66.22 45.06
C ASP A 14 -29.03 65.38 44.35
N VAL A 15 -27.75 65.50 44.75
CA VAL A 15 -26.65 64.67 44.22
C VAL A 15 -26.85 63.19 44.57
N LEU A 16 -27.20 62.87 45.81
CA LEU A 16 -27.48 61.48 46.23
C LEU A 16 -28.69 60.89 45.51
N LEU A 17 -29.70 61.71 45.22
CA LEU A 17 -30.92 61.28 44.53
C LEU A 17 -30.64 61.03 43.05
N VAL A 18 -29.84 61.89 42.39
CA VAL A 18 -29.36 61.66 41.01
C VAL A 18 -28.51 60.39 40.95
N ILE A 19 -27.57 60.19 41.89
CA ILE A 19 -26.78 58.96 41.98
C ILE A 19 -27.69 57.74 42.18
N GLY A 20 -28.68 57.84 43.06
CA GLY A 20 -29.68 56.79 43.28
C GLY A 20 -30.47 56.45 42.02
N ILE A 21 -30.92 57.45 41.26
CA ILE A 21 -31.61 57.26 39.98
C ILE A 21 -30.70 56.61 38.94
N VAL A 22 -29.43 57.01 38.85
CA VAL A 22 -28.46 56.40 37.94
C VAL A 22 -28.22 54.93 38.30
N ILE A 23 -28.09 54.61 39.59
CA ILE A 23 -27.94 53.23 40.07
C ILE A 23 -29.20 52.42 39.79
N VAL A 24 -30.39 52.97 40.02
CA VAL A 24 -31.67 52.30 39.73
C VAL A 24 -31.85 52.09 38.23
N LEU A 25 -31.46 53.04 37.38
CA LEU A 25 -31.46 52.89 35.92
C LEU A 25 -30.48 51.81 35.45
N PHE A 26 -29.29 51.74 36.07
CA PHE A 26 -28.31 50.69 35.81
C PHE A 26 -28.81 49.31 36.28
N TRP A 27 -29.48 49.24 37.42
CA TRP A 27 -29.99 48.00 38.00
C TRP A 27 -31.27 47.49 37.31
N TRP A 28 -32.14 48.40 36.87
CA TRP A 28 -33.39 48.06 36.19
C TRP A 28 -33.23 47.84 34.68
N ASN A 29 -32.22 48.45 34.05
CA ASN A 29 -31.83 48.32 32.62
C ASN A 29 -33.00 48.07 31.63
N PRO A 30 -34.06 48.91 31.62
CA PRO A 30 -35.28 48.64 30.87
C PRO A 30 -35.11 48.69 29.34
N MET A 31 -33.97 49.18 28.83
CA MET A 31 -33.69 49.29 27.40
C MET A 31 -32.50 48.45 26.91
N LYS A 32 -31.84 47.64 27.76
CA LYS A 32 -30.64 46.85 27.40
C LYS A 32 -29.49 47.67 26.76
N ILE A 33 -29.48 49.00 26.90
CA ILE A 33 -28.52 49.91 26.22
C ILE A 33 -27.10 49.77 26.79
N PHE A 34 -26.97 49.31 28.04
CA PHE A 34 -25.68 49.12 28.70
C PHE A 34 -25.52 47.64 29.09
N GLY A 35 -24.66 46.91 28.36
CA GLY A 35 -24.17 45.59 28.78
C GLY A 35 -24.95 44.36 28.28
N GLY A 36 -25.85 44.49 27.31
CA GLY A 36 -26.31 43.33 26.55
C GLY A 36 -25.29 43.02 25.45
N GLY A 37 -24.34 42.12 25.70
CA GLY A 37 -23.62 41.47 24.60
C GLY A 37 -24.64 40.95 23.58
N LEU A 38 -24.30 40.98 22.29
CA LEU A 38 -25.09 40.37 21.22
C LEU A 38 -25.46 38.94 21.64
N LYS A 39 -26.64 38.77 22.22
CA LYS A 39 -27.23 37.46 22.39
C LYS A 39 -27.82 37.12 21.03
N LEU A 40 -27.11 36.26 20.31
CA LEU A 40 -27.72 35.46 19.25
C LEU A 40 -29.02 34.90 19.83
N GLU A 41 -30.16 35.21 19.19
CA GLU A 41 -31.38 34.47 19.48
C GLU A 41 -31.08 32.99 19.25
N ASP A 42 -31.56 32.11 20.13
CA ASP A 42 -31.45 30.66 19.98
C ASP A 42 -32.08 30.25 18.64
N THR A 43 -31.30 30.26 17.57
CA THR A 43 -31.62 29.53 16.34
C THR A 43 -31.66 28.06 16.71
N ALA A 44 -32.70 27.35 16.28
CA ALA A 44 -33.02 25.97 16.67
C ALA A 44 -31.91 24.92 16.42
N ASN A 45 -30.80 25.32 15.79
CA ASN A 45 -29.59 24.53 15.63
C ASN A 45 -28.44 25.22 16.36
N LEU A 46 -28.42 25.15 17.70
CA LEU A 46 -27.22 25.48 18.46
C LEU A 46 -26.25 24.31 18.26
N VAL A 47 -25.44 24.41 17.21
CA VAL A 47 -24.41 23.43 16.89
C VAL A 47 -23.35 23.52 18.00
N THR A 48 -23.35 22.56 18.92
CA THR A 48 -22.40 22.50 20.03
C THR A 48 -21.09 21.82 19.65
N ASP A 49 -21.04 21.18 18.48
CA ASP A 49 -19.92 20.34 18.03
C ASP A 49 -19.77 20.44 16.50
N VAL A 50 -18.53 20.55 16.01
CA VAL A 50 -18.22 20.71 14.57
C VAL A 50 -18.79 19.55 13.75
N ASN A 51 -18.82 18.34 14.32
CA ASN A 51 -19.39 17.16 13.67
C ASN A 51 -20.90 17.25 13.43
N GLN A 52 -21.62 18.11 14.16
CA GLN A 52 -23.05 18.35 13.92
C GLN A 52 -23.30 19.21 12.69
N ILE A 53 -22.29 19.94 12.18
CA ILE A 53 -22.38 20.71 10.94
C ILE A 53 -22.55 19.77 9.74
N ARG A 54 -21.92 18.58 9.78
CA ARG A 54 -21.80 17.58 8.69
C ARG A 54 -21.20 18.16 7.41
N GLU A 55 -21.90 19.07 6.75
CA GLU A 55 -21.46 19.75 5.54
C GLU A 55 -21.52 21.26 5.74
N LEU A 56 -20.41 21.94 5.47
CA LEU A 56 -20.34 23.39 5.44
C LEU A 56 -20.13 23.84 4.00
N VAL A 57 -21.19 24.34 3.39
CA VAL A 57 -21.13 25.02 2.08
C VAL A 57 -20.49 26.38 2.28
N THR A 58 -19.34 26.61 1.64
CA THR A 58 -18.56 27.85 1.78
C THR A 58 -18.41 28.59 0.46
N ALA A 59 -18.66 27.95 -0.68
CA ALA A 59 -18.74 28.64 -1.96
C ALA A 59 -19.88 28.10 -2.81
N GLU A 60 -20.53 29.01 -3.52
CA GLU A 60 -21.53 28.68 -4.52
C GLU A 60 -21.13 29.30 -5.85
N TYR A 61 -21.10 28.49 -6.90
CA TYR A 61 -20.97 28.95 -8.27
C TYR A 61 -22.35 28.88 -8.94
N TYR A 62 -22.78 29.98 -9.55
CA TYR A 62 -24.00 30.03 -10.35
C TYR A 62 -23.62 30.24 -11.82
N GLY A 63 -24.15 29.42 -12.70
CA GLY A 63 -23.83 29.49 -14.11
C GLY A 63 -24.98 29.04 -15.01
N GLU A 64 -24.81 29.35 -16.29
CA GLU A 64 -25.69 28.96 -17.37
C GLU A 64 -24.89 28.13 -18.38
N VAL A 65 -25.41 26.95 -18.71
CA VAL A 65 -24.84 26.05 -19.70
C VAL A 65 -25.86 25.74 -20.77
N ILE A 66 -25.41 25.64 -22.02
CA ILE A 66 -26.26 25.25 -23.14
C ILE A 66 -25.72 23.93 -23.69
N THR A 67 -26.63 22.98 -23.89
CA THR A 67 -26.30 21.63 -24.35
C THR A 67 -27.37 21.12 -25.31
N SER A 68 -26.93 20.41 -26.35
CA SER A 68 -27.83 19.60 -27.19
C SER A 68 -27.72 18.10 -26.86
N ILE A 69 -28.74 17.32 -27.24
CA ILE A 69 -28.70 15.86 -27.15
C ILE A 69 -27.59 15.23 -28.00
N GLU A 70 -27.21 15.87 -29.11
CA GLU A 70 -26.08 15.44 -29.93
C GLU A 70 -24.78 15.60 -29.15
N GLU A 71 -24.57 16.76 -28.55
CA GLU A 71 -23.40 17.03 -27.73
C GLU A 71 -23.33 16.12 -26.49
N ALA A 72 -24.44 15.92 -25.77
CA ALA A 72 -24.50 15.01 -24.63
C ALA A 72 -24.31 13.53 -25.02
N ARG A 73 -24.44 13.18 -26.31
CA ARG A 73 -24.11 11.85 -26.82
C ARG A 73 -22.62 11.70 -27.10
N LEU A 74 -22.01 12.74 -27.64
CA LEU A 74 -20.57 12.80 -27.96
C LEU A 74 -19.71 12.95 -26.71
N ASN A 75 -20.22 13.64 -25.68
CA ASN A 75 -19.54 13.91 -24.41
C ASN A 75 -18.10 14.47 -24.59
N PRO A 76 -17.94 15.65 -25.21
CA PRO A 76 -16.61 16.26 -25.40
C PRO A 76 -15.86 16.57 -24.10
N LEU A 77 -16.53 16.55 -22.93
CA LEU A 77 -15.82 16.66 -21.64
C LEU A 77 -14.84 15.50 -21.41
N GLN A 78 -15.08 14.34 -22.03
CA GLN A 78 -14.19 13.17 -21.96
C GLN A 78 -13.11 13.17 -23.04
N GLU A 79 -13.06 14.19 -23.92
CA GLU A 79 -12.15 14.19 -25.06
C GLU A 79 -10.68 14.05 -24.64
N GLU A 80 -10.25 14.79 -23.62
CA GLU A 80 -8.86 14.72 -23.12
C GLU A 80 -8.55 13.36 -22.47
N ASP A 81 -9.49 12.77 -21.73
CA ASP A 81 -9.32 11.42 -21.14
C ASP A 81 -9.22 10.36 -22.23
N ILE A 82 -10.07 10.44 -23.27
CA ILE A 82 -10.02 9.55 -24.43
C ILE A 82 -8.70 9.72 -25.17
N LYS A 83 -8.25 10.96 -25.43
CA LYS A 83 -6.96 11.24 -26.08
C LYS A 83 -5.80 10.64 -25.28
N SER A 84 -5.80 10.80 -23.95
CA SER A 84 -4.79 10.23 -23.07
C SER A 84 -4.75 8.70 -23.17
N LYS A 85 -5.92 8.05 -23.01
CA LYS A 85 -6.05 6.58 -23.09
C LYS A 85 -5.64 6.03 -24.45
N VAL A 86 -6.01 6.71 -25.53
CA VAL A 86 -5.66 6.32 -26.90
C VAL A 86 -4.17 6.52 -27.18
N GLY A 87 -3.56 7.56 -26.60
CA GLY A 87 -2.11 7.76 -26.62
C GLY A 87 -1.38 6.59 -25.97
N LEU A 88 -1.77 6.23 -24.74
CA LEU A 88 -1.21 5.07 -24.03
C LEU A 88 -1.41 3.77 -24.81
N LEU A 89 -2.63 3.53 -25.31
CA LEU A 89 -2.95 2.34 -26.10
C LEU A 89 -2.11 2.24 -27.38
N TYR A 90 -1.81 3.38 -28.02
CA TYR A 90 -0.91 3.43 -29.17
C TYR A 90 0.52 3.11 -28.77
N ASP A 91 1.00 3.65 -27.66
CA ASP A 91 2.35 3.38 -27.15
C ASP A 91 2.51 1.88 -26.80
N ASP A 92 1.52 1.28 -26.15
CA ASP A 92 1.48 -0.17 -25.86
C ASP A 92 1.50 -1.01 -27.14
N LEU A 93 0.73 -0.60 -28.16
CA LEU A 93 0.72 -1.26 -29.46
C LEU A 93 2.11 -1.20 -30.13
N MET A 94 2.77 -0.04 -30.06
CA MET A 94 4.10 0.14 -30.62
C MET A 94 5.15 -0.65 -29.84
N ALA A 95 5.05 -0.71 -28.52
CA ALA A 95 5.89 -1.54 -27.66
C ALA A 95 5.74 -3.04 -28.03
N ALA A 96 4.51 -3.52 -28.19
CA ALA A 96 4.25 -4.89 -28.62
C ALA A 96 4.86 -5.22 -30.00
N LEU A 97 4.76 -4.30 -30.95
CA LEU A 97 5.42 -4.44 -32.26
C LEU A 97 6.95 -4.44 -32.15
N GLY A 98 7.50 -3.65 -31.23
CA GLY A 98 8.92 -3.61 -30.90
C GLY A 98 9.45 -4.92 -30.31
N GLN A 99 8.70 -5.51 -29.39
CA GLN A 99 9.03 -6.83 -28.83
C GLN A 99 8.95 -7.93 -29.90
N LEU A 100 7.98 -7.85 -30.82
CA LEU A 100 7.93 -8.75 -31.96
C LEU A 100 9.16 -8.60 -32.87
N GLU A 101 9.65 -7.37 -33.08
CA GLU A 101 10.88 -7.12 -33.83
C GLU A 101 12.10 -7.73 -33.14
N ALA A 102 12.24 -7.51 -31.83
CA ALA A 102 13.29 -8.10 -31.02
C ALA A 102 13.26 -9.64 -31.08
N PHE A 103 12.07 -10.24 -31.01
CA PHE A 103 11.89 -11.68 -31.19
C PHE A 103 12.33 -12.14 -32.60
N GLN A 104 12.00 -11.40 -33.67
CA GLN A 104 12.45 -11.76 -35.02
C GLN A 104 13.97 -11.62 -35.21
N ALA A 105 14.63 -10.72 -34.47
CA ALA A 105 16.07 -10.55 -34.52
C ALA A 105 16.84 -11.75 -33.94
N ILE A 106 16.20 -12.57 -33.09
CA ILE A 106 16.79 -13.81 -32.57
C ILE A 106 17.03 -14.79 -33.73
N PRO A 107 18.24 -15.38 -33.85
CA PRO A 107 18.55 -16.39 -34.85
C PRO A 107 17.52 -17.51 -34.94
N LEU A 108 17.14 -17.87 -36.17
CA LEU A 108 16.09 -18.86 -36.43
C LEU A 108 16.28 -20.19 -35.68
N SER A 109 17.54 -20.65 -35.55
CA SER A 109 17.85 -21.88 -34.82
C SER A 109 17.49 -21.78 -33.35
N GLN A 110 17.81 -20.66 -32.69
CA GLN A 110 17.54 -20.42 -31.28
C GLN A 110 16.03 -20.36 -31.02
N ARG A 111 15.27 -19.59 -31.81
CA ARG A 111 13.80 -19.55 -31.72
C ARG A 111 13.14 -20.92 -31.84
N VAL A 112 13.64 -21.76 -32.75
CA VAL A 112 13.11 -23.13 -32.96
C VAL A 112 13.43 -24.03 -31.77
N ASP A 113 14.62 -23.87 -31.17
CA ASP A 113 15.02 -24.66 -30.01
C ASP A 113 14.27 -24.22 -28.74
N GLU A 114 14.07 -22.92 -28.52
CA GLU A 114 13.18 -22.38 -27.47
C GLU A 114 11.77 -22.95 -27.58
N TYR A 115 11.17 -22.90 -28.78
CA TYR A 115 9.85 -23.48 -29.02
C TYR A 115 9.81 -25.01 -28.76
N ARG A 116 10.87 -25.74 -29.10
CA ARG A 116 10.93 -27.20 -28.87
C ARG A 116 10.94 -27.57 -27.40
N ASN A 117 11.47 -26.69 -26.57
CA ASN A 117 11.57 -26.88 -25.12
C ASN A 117 10.31 -26.43 -24.39
N GLY A 118 9.50 -25.54 -24.99
CA GLY A 118 8.24 -25.04 -24.41
C GLY A 118 6.98 -25.79 -24.84
N ASP A 119 5.83 -25.16 -24.56
CA ASP A 119 4.51 -25.71 -24.87
C ASP A 119 4.21 -25.74 -26.37
N LYS A 120 3.73 -26.89 -26.83
CA LYS A 120 3.48 -27.14 -28.26
C LYS A 120 2.21 -26.43 -28.71
N VAL A 121 2.36 -25.28 -29.35
CA VAL A 121 1.25 -24.58 -30.02
C VAL A 121 1.01 -25.05 -31.45
N SER A 122 -0.27 -25.03 -31.87
CA SER A 122 -0.64 -25.30 -33.26
C SER A 122 -0.02 -24.26 -34.21
N ASN A 123 0.25 -24.64 -35.47
CA ASN A 123 0.82 -23.76 -36.49
C ASN A 123 2.15 -23.07 -36.10
N TRP A 124 2.91 -23.63 -35.14
CA TRP A 124 4.16 -23.04 -34.63
C TRP A 124 5.17 -22.64 -35.72
N ARG A 125 5.23 -23.34 -36.85
CA ARG A 125 6.14 -22.95 -37.96
C ARG A 125 5.83 -21.54 -38.47
N ARG A 126 4.56 -21.15 -38.51
CA ARG A 126 4.13 -19.82 -38.96
C ARG A 126 4.38 -18.75 -37.90
N LYS A 127 4.22 -19.09 -36.62
CA LYS A 127 4.48 -18.24 -35.45
C LYS A 127 5.99 -18.02 -35.20
N VAL A 128 6.78 -19.08 -35.26
CA VAL A 128 8.19 -19.09 -34.85
C VAL A 128 9.15 -18.99 -36.04
N LYS A 129 8.95 -19.80 -37.09
CA LYS A 129 9.94 -19.99 -38.17
C LYS A 129 9.85 -18.97 -39.29
N HIS A 130 8.64 -18.62 -39.72
CA HIS A 130 8.44 -17.72 -40.84
C HIS A 130 8.69 -16.27 -40.43
N ASP A 131 9.18 -15.45 -41.37
CA ASP A 131 9.28 -14.00 -41.17
C ASP A 131 7.90 -13.37 -40.93
N VAL A 132 7.89 -12.16 -40.37
CA VAL A 132 6.65 -11.40 -40.15
C VAL A 132 6.08 -10.97 -41.50
N SER A 133 4.78 -11.14 -41.65
CA SER A 133 3.97 -10.79 -42.82
C SER A 133 2.60 -10.33 -42.35
N SER A 134 1.84 -9.62 -43.18
CA SER A 134 0.45 -9.26 -42.85
C SER A 134 -0.36 -10.46 -42.40
N ARG A 135 -0.23 -11.60 -43.08
CA ARG A 135 -1.01 -12.80 -42.78
C ARG A 135 -0.68 -13.48 -41.45
N ASN A 136 0.44 -13.20 -40.79
CA ASN A 136 0.84 -13.91 -39.57
C ASN A 136 1.21 -12.99 -38.41
N ILE A 137 1.09 -11.67 -38.55
CA ILE A 137 1.47 -10.74 -37.50
C ILE A 137 0.59 -10.89 -36.25
N LEU A 138 -0.73 -11.01 -36.40
CA LEU A 138 -1.64 -11.25 -35.28
C LEU A 138 -1.33 -12.58 -34.58
N GLU A 139 -1.14 -13.67 -35.34
CA GLU A 139 -0.80 -14.99 -34.76
C GLU A 139 0.52 -14.97 -33.97
N LYS A 140 1.47 -14.11 -34.36
CA LYS A 140 2.77 -13.94 -33.72
C LYS A 140 2.68 -13.07 -32.48
N LEU A 141 1.93 -11.98 -32.51
CA LEU A 141 1.70 -11.14 -31.34
C LEU A 141 0.90 -11.90 -30.26
N ASP A 142 -0.13 -12.65 -30.67
CA ASP A 142 -0.89 -13.57 -29.82
C ASP A 142 0.00 -14.68 -29.23
N TYR A 143 0.97 -15.21 -30.00
CA TYR A 143 1.93 -16.18 -29.48
C TYR A 143 2.83 -15.64 -28.36
N LEU A 144 3.11 -14.33 -28.40
CA LEU A 144 3.91 -13.63 -27.39
C LEU A 144 3.03 -13.07 -26.25
N ASP A 145 1.72 -13.34 -26.27
CA ASP A 145 0.73 -12.82 -25.32
C ASP A 145 0.65 -11.29 -25.24
N LEU A 146 1.02 -10.59 -26.32
CA LEU A 146 1.15 -9.13 -26.33
C LEU A 146 -0.13 -8.39 -26.72
N LEU A 147 -1.13 -9.10 -27.23
CA LEU A 147 -2.36 -8.48 -27.76
C LEU A 147 -3.57 -8.68 -26.86
N VAL A 148 -3.56 -9.61 -25.91
CA VAL A 148 -4.77 -9.95 -25.14
C VAL A 148 -5.30 -8.74 -24.37
N GLU A 149 -4.40 -8.03 -23.68
CA GLU A 149 -4.75 -6.81 -22.93
C GLU A 149 -5.09 -5.65 -23.87
N ILE A 150 -4.26 -5.40 -24.90
CA ILE A 150 -4.46 -4.32 -25.88
C ILE A 150 -5.81 -4.46 -26.61
N GLN A 151 -6.20 -5.68 -27.00
CA GLN A 151 -7.47 -5.92 -27.70
C GLN A 151 -8.69 -5.81 -26.79
N SER A 152 -8.51 -5.91 -25.48
CA SER A 152 -9.60 -5.75 -24.51
C SER A 152 -9.98 -4.28 -24.30
N ASP A 153 -9.09 -3.34 -24.67
CA ASP A 153 -9.36 -1.91 -24.55
C ASP A 153 -10.50 -1.47 -25.50
N PRO A 154 -11.50 -0.71 -25.01
CA PRO A 154 -12.65 -0.28 -25.81
C PRO A 154 -12.26 0.60 -27.02
N TYR A 155 -11.09 1.22 -27.00
CA TYR A 155 -10.58 2.10 -28.06
C TYR A 155 -9.68 1.39 -29.07
N TYR A 156 -9.38 0.10 -28.90
CA TYR A 156 -8.53 -0.66 -29.83
C TYR A 156 -9.08 -0.68 -31.25
N LEU A 157 -10.34 -1.08 -31.44
CA LEU A 157 -10.96 -1.12 -32.77
C LEU A 157 -11.09 0.28 -33.40
N PRO A 158 -11.56 1.32 -32.67
CA PRO A 158 -11.49 2.69 -33.15
C PRO A 158 -10.10 3.11 -33.62
N LEU A 159 -9.06 2.86 -32.80
CA LEU A 159 -7.67 3.23 -33.11
C LEU A 159 -7.18 2.50 -34.36
N MET A 160 -7.38 1.18 -34.45
CA MET A 160 -7.02 0.41 -35.63
C MET A 160 -7.76 0.88 -36.88
N GLY A 161 -9.04 1.24 -36.77
CA GLY A 161 -9.79 1.84 -37.85
C GLY A 161 -9.19 3.16 -38.33
N TYR A 162 -8.85 4.04 -37.39
CA TYR A 162 -8.25 5.34 -37.69
C TYR A 162 -6.89 5.18 -38.38
N LEU A 163 -6.01 4.33 -37.84
CA LEU A 163 -4.69 4.06 -38.41
C LEU A 163 -4.79 3.46 -39.81
N TRP A 164 -5.68 2.48 -40.00
CA TRP A 164 -5.93 1.88 -41.31
C TRP A 164 -6.35 2.93 -42.35
N ARG A 165 -7.33 3.79 -42.03
CA ARG A 165 -7.80 4.83 -42.95
C ARG A 165 -6.71 5.86 -43.26
N THR A 166 -5.90 6.20 -42.27
CA THR A 166 -4.79 7.14 -42.42
C THR A 166 -3.69 6.58 -43.34
N ILE A 167 -3.36 5.30 -43.20
CA ILE A 167 -2.35 4.61 -44.01
C ILE A 167 -2.84 4.37 -45.45
N ASP A 168 -4.04 3.80 -45.61
CA ASP A 168 -4.61 3.44 -46.91
C ASP A 168 -5.32 4.60 -47.64
N LYS A 169 -5.37 5.78 -47.02
CA LYS A 169 -6.06 6.98 -47.53
C LYS A 169 -7.53 6.73 -47.87
N LYS A 170 -8.22 6.04 -46.97
CA LYS A 170 -9.65 5.69 -47.10
C LYS A 170 -10.56 6.81 -46.63
N GLU A 171 -11.79 6.79 -47.10
CA GLU A 171 -12.82 7.74 -46.66
C GLU A 171 -13.32 7.42 -45.24
N MET A 172 -13.81 8.44 -44.53
CA MET A 172 -14.42 8.29 -43.20
C MET A 172 -15.70 7.42 -43.28
N GLY A 173 -15.80 6.40 -42.43
CA GLY A 173 -16.98 5.52 -42.33
C GLY A 173 -16.78 4.08 -42.79
N GLU A 174 -15.71 3.78 -43.52
CA GLU A 174 -15.33 2.39 -43.77
C GLU A 174 -14.78 1.76 -42.48
N VAL A 175 -15.18 0.52 -42.17
CA VAL A 175 -14.69 -0.25 -41.01
C VAL A 175 -13.71 -1.30 -41.52
N PRO A 176 -12.49 -1.42 -40.95
CA PRO A 176 -11.54 -2.43 -41.39
C PRO A 176 -12.05 -3.84 -41.07
N ASN A 177 -11.82 -4.79 -41.96
CA ASN A 177 -11.95 -6.21 -41.64
C ASN A 177 -10.65 -6.74 -41.01
N ASP A 178 -10.64 -7.99 -40.52
CA ASP A 178 -9.46 -8.59 -39.87
C ASP A 178 -8.19 -8.55 -40.74
N ARG A 179 -8.31 -8.67 -42.06
CA ARG A 179 -7.16 -8.60 -42.98
C ARG A 179 -6.62 -7.18 -43.12
N ASP A 180 -7.50 -6.18 -43.01
CA ASP A 180 -7.11 -4.78 -43.05
C ASP A 180 -6.37 -4.41 -41.75
N ILE A 181 -6.83 -4.94 -40.61
CA ILE A 181 -6.14 -4.82 -39.31
C ILE A 181 -4.75 -5.47 -39.39
N GLU A 182 -4.66 -6.71 -39.89
CA GLU A 182 -3.40 -7.42 -40.15
C GLU A 182 -2.44 -6.61 -41.04
N ALA A 183 -2.94 -6.03 -42.13
CA ALA A 183 -2.15 -5.22 -43.05
C ALA A 183 -1.66 -3.92 -42.39
N THR A 184 -2.51 -3.30 -41.56
CA THR A 184 -2.20 -2.07 -40.82
C THR A 184 -1.09 -2.31 -39.80
N LEU A 185 -1.21 -3.36 -38.99
CA LEU A 185 -0.16 -3.74 -38.04
C LEU A 185 1.16 -4.05 -38.74
N PHE A 186 1.09 -4.75 -39.88
CA PHE A 186 2.29 -5.07 -40.65
C PHE A 186 2.95 -3.83 -41.24
N PHE A 187 2.15 -2.86 -41.71
CA PHE A 187 2.67 -1.58 -42.17
C PHE A 187 3.39 -0.84 -41.04
N LEU A 188 2.79 -0.77 -39.85
CA LEU A 188 3.41 -0.14 -38.68
C LEU A 188 4.72 -0.85 -38.29
N TYR A 189 4.71 -2.18 -38.24
CA TYR A 189 5.89 -2.99 -37.98
C TYR A 189 7.05 -2.70 -38.95
N GLN A 190 6.77 -2.54 -40.25
CA GLN A 190 7.81 -2.29 -41.25
C GLN A 190 8.36 -0.86 -41.25
N ASN A 191 7.60 0.12 -40.79
CA ASN A 191 7.90 1.55 -40.97
C ASN A 191 8.22 2.29 -39.67
N SER A 192 8.38 1.59 -38.54
CA SER A 192 8.64 2.22 -37.24
C SER A 192 10.10 2.64 -37.04
N PRO A 193 10.38 3.94 -36.88
CA PRO A 193 11.00 4.43 -35.68
C PRO A 193 9.90 4.73 -34.66
N PHE A 194 9.98 4.13 -33.47
CA PHE A 194 9.09 4.43 -32.34
C PHE A 194 8.92 5.95 -32.21
N ARG A 195 7.71 6.43 -32.46
CA ARG A 195 7.36 7.84 -32.39
C ARG A 195 6.05 7.95 -31.65
N ASP A 196 6.01 8.85 -30.69
CA ASP A 196 4.83 9.18 -29.92
C ASP A 196 3.68 9.65 -30.83
N PHE A 197 2.47 9.25 -30.47
CA PHE A 197 1.25 9.68 -31.16
C PHE A 197 1.07 11.19 -30.99
N SER A 198 1.24 11.96 -32.06
CA SER A 198 1.28 13.41 -31.93
C SER A 198 -0.09 14.00 -31.62
N ALA A 199 -0.13 15.18 -30.99
CA ALA A 199 -1.39 15.88 -30.70
C ALA A 199 -2.29 16.05 -31.93
N ARG A 200 -1.71 16.28 -33.11
CA ARG A 200 -2.46 16.38 -34.37
C ARG A 200 -3.09 15.04 -34.79
N GLU A 201 -2.41 13.92 -34.54
CA GLU A 201 -2.93 12.59 -34.83
C GLU A 201 -4.02 12.20 -33.83
N LEU A 202 -3.90 12.61 -32.57
CA LEU A 202 -4.95 12.49 -31.55
C LEU A 202 -6.20 13.31 -31.91
N ASP A 203 -6.03 14.54 -32.37
CA ASP A 203 -7.15 15.35 -32.87
C ASP A 203 -7.83 14.69 -34.07
N GLY A 204 -7.04 14.17 -35.02
CA GLY A 204 -7.56 13.43 -36.18
C GLY A 204 -8.29 12.14 -35.78
N PHE A 205 -7.80 11.44 -34.76
CA PHE A 205 -8.48 10.29 -34.18
C PHE A 205 -9.83 10.69 -33.58
N MET A 206 -9.90 11.79 -32.81
CA MET A 206 -11.14 12.23 -32.19
C MET A 206 -12.20 12.64 -33.22
N GLU A 207 -11.79 13.31 -34.30
CA GLU A 207 -12.69 13.64 -35.42
C GLU A 207 -13.31 12.36 -36.02
N ASP A 208 -12.48 11.35 -36.27
CA ASP A 208 -12.92 10.08 -36.83
C ASP A 208 -13.78 9.27 -35.84
N TYR A 209 -13.40 9.24 -34.56
CA TYR A 209 -14.14 8.60 -33.49
C TYR A 209 -15.55 9.19 -33.36
N TYR A 210 -15.68 10.52 -33.31
CA TYR A 210 -16.97 11.19 -33.25
C TYR A 210 -17.81 10.98 -34.51
N TYR A 211 -17.18 10.91 -35.69
CA TYR A 211 -17.88 10.56 -36.92
C TYR A 211 -18.53 9.17 -36.84
N HIS A 212 -17.79 8.15 -36.40
CA HIS A 212 -18.34 6.80 -36.24
C HIS A 212 -19.40 6.72 -35.15
N LEU A 213 -19.20 7.43 -34.03
CA LEU A 213 -20.20 7.51 -32.98
C LEU A 213 -21.50 8.10 -33.53
N GLN A 214 -21.45 9.17 -34.33
CA GLN A 214 -22.62 9.74 -35.00
C GLN A 214 -23.24 8.80 -36.04
N ALA A 215 -22.43 8.13 -36.85
CA ALA A 215 -22.89 7.20 -37.87
C ALA A 215 -23.57 5.96 -37.29
N SER A 216 -23.16 5.52 -36.10
CA SER A 216 -23.76 4.40 -35.38
C SER A 216 -25.16 4.71 -34.83
N ILE A 217 -25.50 5.99 -34.68
CA ILE A 217 -26.80 6.41 -34.16
C ILE A 217 -27.90 6.07 -35.17
N SER A 218 -28.95 5.40 -34.72
CA SER A 218 -30.06 5.01 -35.58
C SER A 218 -30.73 6.23 -36.23
N ARG A 219 -31.26 6.09 -37.46
CA ARG A 219 -32.02 7.16 -38.15
C ARG A 219 -33.17 7.73 -37.31
N ARG A 220 -33.71 6.94 -36.37
CA ARG A 220 -34.75 7.39 -35.43
C ARG A 220 -34.18 8.29 -34.35
N GLU A 221 -33.00 7.98 -33.83
CA GLU A 221 -32.33 8.74 -32.77
C GLU A 221 -31.63 9.99 -33.31
N SER A 222 -31.11 9.98 -34.54
CA SER A 222 -30.53 11.16 -35.18
C SER A 222 -31.57 12.21 -35.55
N ARG A 223 -32.85 11.83 -35.65
CA ARG A 223 -33.98 12.76 -35.80
C ARG A 223 -34.39 13.47 -34.51
N LYS A 224 -33.91 13.02 -33.35
CA LYS A 224 -34.24 13.65 -32.07
C LYS A 224 -33.41 14.93 -31.93
N LYS A 225 -34.08 16.08 -31.91
CA LYS A 225 -33.45 17.36 -31.56
C LYS A 225 -33.99 17.82 -30.23
N LEU A 226 -33.08 17.95 -29.28
CA LEU A 226 -33.33 18.48 -27.95
C LEU A 226 -32.17 19.39 -27.60
N THR A 227 -32.47 20.66 -27.32
CA THR A 227 -31.49 21.63 -26.81
C THR A 227 -32.03 22.23 -25.53
N MET A 228 -31.19 22.23 -24.49
CA MET A 228 -31.54 22.72 -23.16
C MET A 228 -30.54 23.79 -22.72
N ILE A 229 -31.07 24.90 -22.20
CA ILE A 229 -30.32 25.84 -21.37
C ILE A 229 -30.50 25.36 -19.91
N GLY A 230 -29.44 24.85 -19.31
CA GLY A 230 -29.39 24.53 -17.88
C GLY A 230 -28.88 25.73 -17.09
N ARG A 231 -29.70 26.25 -16.18
CA ARG A 231 -29.27 27.23 -15.16
C ARG A 231 -29.24 26.54 -13.82
N GLY A 232 -28.12 26.63 -13.14
CA GLY A 232 -27.92 25.84 -11.93
C GLY A 232 -26.88 26.45 -11.01
N TRP A 233 -26.53 25.65 -10.02
CA TRP A 233 -25.49 25.99 -9.07
C TRP A 233 -24.61 24.77 -8.79
N VAL A 234 -23.37 25.06 -8.40
CA VAL A 234 -22.42 24.09 -7.86
C VAL A 234 -22.05 24.60 -6.47
N LYS A 235 -22.22 23.77 -5.45
CA LYS A 235 -21.86 24.07 -4.08
C LYS A 235 -20.58 23.35 -3.73
N ALA A 236 -19.59 24.10 -3.30
CA ALA A 236 -18.36 23.57 -2.75
C ALA A 236 -18.22 23.96 -1.28
N GLY A 237 -17.51 23.12 -0.54
CA GLY A 237 -17.37 23.30 0.88
C GLY A 237 -16.65 22.13 1.52
N PHE A 238 -16.87 21.97 2.81
CA PHE A 238 -16.20 20.97 3.63
C PHE A 238 -17.20 19.95 4.13
N ASP A 239 -16.79 18.69 4.11
CA ASP A 239 -17.52 17.60 4.75
C ASP A 239 -16.74 17.18 5.99
N PHE A 240 -17.38 17.38 7.13
CA PHE A 240 -16.88 17.08 8.47
C PHE A 240 -17.42 15.75 9.00
N SER A 241 -18.12 14.95 8.20
CA SER A 241 -18.73 13.68 8.64
C SER A 241 -17.69 12.69 9.19
N GLU A 242 -16.45 12.78 8.73
CA GLU A 242 -15.33 11.93 9.12
C GLU A 242 -14.35 12.64 10.08
N LEU A 243 -14.68 13.84 10.56
CA LEU A 243 -13.77 14.61 11.38
C LEU A 243 -13.74 14.06 12.82
N GLY A 244 -12.59 13.52 13.23
CA GLY A 244 -12.37 13.09 14.62
C GLY A 244 -11.93 14.25 15.52
N PRO A 245 -12.06 14.12 16.86
CA PRO A 245 -11.55 15.12 17.81
C PRO A 245 -10.06 15.43 17.64
N GLU A 246 -9.27 14.45 17.23
CA GLU A 246 -7.84 14.56 16.92
C GLU A 246 -7.54 15.40 15.68
N SER A 247 -8.53 15.61 14.80
CA SER A 247 -8.40 16.39 13.57
C SER A 247 -8.45 17.91 13.81
N ILE A 248 -8.71 18.35 15.05
CA ILE A 248 -8.79 19.77 15.42
C ILE A 248 -7.72 20.11 16.46
N VAL A 249 -6.78 20.99 16.10
CA VAL A 249 -5.75 21.48 17.02
C VAL A 249 -5.96 22.98 17.26
N TYR A 250 -6.25 23.37 18.50
CA TYR A 250 -6.43 24.76 18.91
C TYR A 250 -5.26 25.25 19.76
N TYR A 251 -4.60 26.31 19.30
CA TYR A 251 -3.56 27.02 20.04
C TYR A 251 -4.15 28.30 20.64
N GLU A 252 -4.58 28.21 21.91
CA GLU A 252 -5.26 29.29 22.62
C GLU A 252 -4.44 30.59 22.69
N GLU A 253 -3.13 30.49 22.94
CA GLU A 253 -2.25 31.66 23.05
C GLU A 253 -2.11 32.44 21.74
N SER A 254 -2.08 31.74 20.60
CA SER A 254 -1.94 32.38 19.29
C SER A 254 -3.29 32.74 18.66
N GLY A 255 -4.38 32.09 19.09
CA GLY A 255 -5.70 32.19 18.50
C GLY A 255 -5.76 31.52 17.12
N ILE A 256 -5.04 30.40 16.93
CA ILE A 256 -4.96 29.70 15.64
C ILE A 256 -5.56 28.30 15.79
N ILE A 257 -6.43 27.93 14.85
CA ILE A 257 -7.03 26.59 14.77
C ILE A 257 -6.55 25.90 13.51
N HIS A 258 -6.17 24.64 13.65
CA HIS A 258 -5.78 23.79 12.54
C HIS A 258 -6.79 22.65 12.38
N LEU A 259 -7.22 22.45 11.15
CA LEU A 259 -8.14 21.38 10.75
C LEU A 259 -7.39 20.44 9.83
N ILE A 260 -7.20 19.19 10.27
CA ILE A 260 -6.35 18.19 9.61
C ILE A 260 -7.23 17.18 8.89
N GLY A 261 -6.85 16.79 7.68
CA GLY A 261 -7.57 15.76 6.92
C GLY A 261 -8.86 16.25 6.28
N VAL A 262 -9.03 17.57 6.16
CA VAL A 262 -10.22 18.21 5.60
C VAL A 262 -9.82 19.03 4.39
N ALA A 263 -10.40 18.69 3.24
CA ALA A 263 -10.20 19.39 1.99
C ALA A 263 -11.54 19.93 1.45
N PRO A 264 -11.55 21.08 0.77
CA PRO A 264 -12.74 21.55 0.09
C PRO A 264 -13.07 20.59 -1.07
N LYS A 265 -14.33 20.19 -1.18
CA LYS A 265 -14.85 19.37 -2.29
C LYS A 265 -16.16 19.94 -2.82
N ILE A 266 -16.58 19.48 -4.00
CA ILE A 266 -17.93 19.75 -4.49
C ILE A 266 -18.88 18.87 -3.69
N LEU A 267 -19.77 19.50 -2.93
CA LEU A 267 -20.74 18.82 -2.06
C LEU A 267 -21.99 18.45 -2.84
N ASP A 268 -22.46 19.36 -3.70
CA ASP A 268 -23.66 19.15 -4.50
C ASP A 268 -23.62 20.01 -5.78
N ALA A 269 -24.28 19.55 -6.83
CA ALA A 269 -24.44 20.26 -8.08
C ALA A 269 -25.78 19.89 -8.72
N ASP A 270 -26.59 20.91 -9.05
CA ASP A 270 -27.86 20.68 -9.72
C ASP A 270 -28.19 21.78 -10.73
N ILE A 271 -28.94 21.39 -11.74
CA ILE A 271 -29.63 22.30 -12.65
C ILE A 271 -31.04 22.49 -12.13
N ASN A 272 -31.37 23.72 -11.79
CA ASN A 272 -32.58 24.02 -11.06
C ASN A 272 -33.83 23.70 -11.90
N PRO A 273 -34.73 22.80 -11.43
CA PRO A 273 -35.92 22.46 -12.18
C PRO A 273 -36.99 23.58 -12.16
N TRP A 274 -36.91 24.52 -11.21
CA TRP A 274 -37.96 25.51 -10.95
C TRP A 274 -37.40 26.93 -10.99
N PHE A 275 -38.19 27.86 -11.53
CA PHE A 275 -37.94 29.29 -11.46
C PHE A 275 -37.74 29.71 -10.00
N ILE A 276 -36.61 30.36 -9.66
CA ILE A 276 -36.42 31.00 -8.35
C ILE A 276 -37.00 32.41 -8.44
N PRO A 277 -38.20 32.69 -7.88
CA PRO A 277 -38.86 33.97 -8.08
C PRO A 277 -38.10 35.13 -7.43
N GLU A 278 -37.44 34.86 -6.29
CA GLU A 278 -36.74 35.86 -5.47
C GLU A 278 -35.47 36.42 -6.14
N LYS A 279 -34.82 35.62 -6.98
CA LYS A 279 -33.61 36.03 -7.73
C LYS A 279 -33.90 36.34 -9.21
N GLY A 280 -35.13 36.11 -9.68
CA GLY A 280 -35.53 36.33 -11.07
C GLY A 280 -34.85 35.40 -12.08
N ILE A 281 -34.36 34.23 -11.64
CA ILE A 281 -33.59 33.30 -12.46
C ILE A 281 -34.55 32.24 -13.03
N PRO A 282 -34.78 32.18 -14.36
CA PRO A 282 -35.49 31.07 -14.99
C PRO A 282 -34.77 29.75 -14.72
N GLY A 283 -35.50 28.66 -14.49
CA GLY A 283 -34.89 27.32 -14.36
C GLY A 283 -34.32 26.82 -15.69
N PHE A 284 -34.29 25.50 -15.89
CA PHE A 284 -33.93 24.97 -17.21
C PHE A 284 -34.98 25.37 -18.27
N GLN A 285 -34.50 25.70 -19.46
CA GLN A 285 -35.33 26.07 -20.59
C GLN A 285 -35.03 25.13 -21.76
N ILE A 286 -36.06 24.43 -22.24
CA ILE A 286 -35.96 23.65 -23.48
C ILE A 286 -36.18 24.62 -24.63
N LEU A 287 -35.18 24.78 -25.50
CA LEU A 287 -35.20 25.73 -26.62
C LEU A 287 -35.84 25.13 -27.87
N ASP A 288 -35.59 23.85 -28.11
CA ASP A 288 -36.04 23.14 -29.30
C ASP A 288 -36.41 21.70 -28.92
N GLU A 289 -37.63 21.31 -29.27
CA GLU A 289 -38.12 19.94 -29.21
C GLU A 289 -38.66 19.59 -30.61
N HIS A 290 -37.74 19.26 -31.51
CA HIS A 290 -38.06 18.81 -32.86
C HIS A 290 -37.70 17.33 -32.98
N GLY A 291 -38.70 16.46 -32.77
CA GLY A 291 -38.57 15.01 -32.90
C GLY A 291 -39.21 14.24 -31.73
N PRO A 292 -39.21 12.90 -31.76
CA PRO A 292 -39.77 12.07 -30.70
C PRO A 292 -38.78 11.93 -29.54
N VAL A 293 -38.57 13.02 -28.79
CA VAL A 293 -37.72 13.06 -27.60
C VAL A 293 -38.45 12.35 -26.45
N ASN A 294 -37.72 11.56 -25.65
CA ASN A 294 -38.27 10.90 -24.47
C ASN A 294 -37.64 11.43 -23.16
N PHE A 295 -38.21 11.05 -22.02
CA PHE A 295 -37.71 11.46 -20.71
C PHE A 295 -36.24 11.04 -20.46
N HIS A 296 -35.80 9.91 -21.03
CA HIS A 296 -34.42 9.45 -20.90
C HIS A 296 -33.44 10.36 -21.65
N ASP A 297 -33.81 10.86 -22.83
CA ASP A 297 -33.02 11.84 -23.58
C ASP A 297 -32.88 13.14 -22.76
N ALA A 298 -33.98 13.63 -22.17
CA ALA A 298 -33.96 14.83 -21.32
C ALA A 298 -33.13 14.64 -20.06
N LYS A 299 -33.22 13.47 -19.40
CA LYS A 299 -32.38 13.13 -18.24
C LYS A 299 -30.90 13.15 -18.60
N ARG A 300 -30.52 12.57 -19.76
CA ARG A 300 -29.13 12.57 -20.25
C ARG A 300 -28.61 13.99 -20.50
N VAL A 301 -29.39 14.83 -21.18
CA VAL A 301 -29.03 16.24 -21.42
C VAL A 301 -28.91 17.00 -20.09
N LYS A 302 -29.81 16.74 -19.12
CA LYS A 302 -29.72 17.36 -17.78
C LYS A 302 -28.42 16.98 -17.08
N GLN A 303 -28.10 15.69 -17.03
CA GLN A 303 -26.88 15.21 -16.40
C GLN A 303 -25.64 15.84 -17.02
N TYR A 304 -25.56 15.88 -18.35
CA TYR A 304 -24.44 16.51 -19.04
C TYR A 304 -24.37 18.04 -18.82
N CYS A 305 -25.51 18.73 -18.65
CA CYS A 305 -25.50 20.12 -18.19
C CYS A 305 -24.93 20.27 -16.78
N VAL A 306 -25.25 19.38 -15.85
CA VAL A 306 -24.64 19.39 -14.50
C VAL A 306 -23.13 19.21 -14.64
N GLU A 307 -22.66 18.23 -15.40
CA GLU A 307 -21.23 17.97 -15.63
C GLU A 307 -20.50 19.19 -16.21
N LYS A 308 -21.06 19.82 -17.26
CA LYS A 308 -20.51 21.08 -17.81
C LYS A 308 -20.45 22.20 -16.78
N LEU A 309 -21.51 22.36 -15.99
CA LEU A 309 -21.57 23.41 -14.97
C LEU A 309 -20.50 23.18 -13.89
N THR A 310 -20.29 21.92 -13.49
CA THR A 310 -19.23 21.50 -12.59
C THR A 310 -17.85 21.82 -13.16
N VAL A 311 -17.60 21.53 -14.44
CA VAL A 311 -16.33 21.89 -15.11
C VAL A 311 -16.12 23.40 -15.15
N GLN A 312 -17.15 24.18 -15.47
CA GLN A 312 -17.07 25.65 -15.41
C GLN A 312 -16.78 26.16 -13.98
N ALA A 313 -17.35 25.52 -12.96
CA ALA A 313 -17.09 25.86 -11.57
C ALA A 313 -15.63 25.55 -11.16
N TYR A 314 -15.07 24.42 -11.62
CA TYR A 314 -13.64 24.12 -11.45
C TYR A 314 -12.76 25.18 -12.12
N GLN A 315 -13.07 25.57 -13.35
CA GLN A 315 -12.35 26.64 -14.07
C GLN A 315 -12.45 28.00 -13.38
N ALA A 316 -13.54 28.24 -12.64
CA ALA A 316 -13.74 29.42 -11.81
C ALA A 316 -13.10 29.30 -10.41
N SER A 317 -12.25 28.29 -10.19
CA SER A 317 -11.55 28.04 -8.93
C SER A 317 -12.49 27.88 -7.72
N ILE A 318 -13.65 27.25 -7.90
CA ILE A 318 -14.66 27.13 -6.83
C ILE A 318 -14.09 26.49 -5.54
N LEU A 319 -13.18 25.52 -5.66
CA LEU A 319 -12.57 24.87 -4.49
C LEU A 319 -11.61 25.80 -3.73
N GLN A 320 -10.87 26.65 -4.44
CA GLN A 320 -10.03 27.67 -3.81
C GLN A 320 -10.90 28.71 -3.09
N ASN A 321 -11.98 29.16 -3.73
CA ASN A 321 -12.94 30.07 -3.10
C ASN A 321 -13.59 29.42 -1.87
N ALA A 322 -13.93 28.13 -1.95
CA ALA A 322 -14.45 27.36 -0.83
C ALA A 322 -13.45 27.28 0.31
N HIS A 323 -12.16 27.10 0.00
CA HIS A 323 -11.08 27.11 0.98
C HIS A 323 -10.99 28.45 1.71
N GLU A 324 -10.84 29.54 0.96
CA GLU A 324 -10.69 30.89 1.51
C GLU A 324 -11.91 31.31 2.34
N GLN A 325 -13.13 31.10 1.82
CA GLN A 325 -14.36 31.42 2.54
C GLN A 325 -14.58 30.51 3.75
N GLY A 326 -14.14 29.25 3.69
CA GLY A 326 -14.19 28.35 4.83
C GLY A 326 -13.27 28.77 5.96
N GLN A 327 -12.07 29.27 5.64
CA GLN A 327 -11.15 29.78 6.67
C GLN A 327 -11.80 30.93 7.45
N GLU A 328 -12.37 31.91 6.75
CA GLU A 328 -13.03 33.05 7.39
C GLU A 328 -14.33 32.65 8.11
N THR A 329 -15.14 31.75 7.53
CA THR A 329 -16.39 31.29 8.15
C THR A 329 -16.12 30.53 9.45
N LEU A 330 -15.17 29.60 9.42
CA LEU A 330 -14.79 28.82 10.60
C LEU A 330 -14.07 29.67 11.65
N LYS A 331 -13.27 30.65 11.23
CA LYS A 331 -12.64 31.62 12.14
C LYS A 331 -13.69 32.38 12.96
N ASN A 332 -14.73 32.88 12.30
CA ASN A 332 -15.84 33.56 12.97
C ASN A 332 -16.63 32.59 13.88
N PHE A 333 -16.91 31.39 13.39
CA PHE A 333 -17.62 30.36 14.14
C PHE A 333 -16.88 29.98 15.43
N PHE A 334 -15.59 29.65 15.34
CA PHE A 334 -14.80 29.29 16.50
C PHE A 334 -14.62 30.47 17.46
N SER A 335 -14.49 31.70 16.96
CA SER A 335 -14.42 32.88 17.83
C SER A 335 -15.68 33.06 18.68
N LEU A 336 -16.84 32.73 18.13
CA LEU A 336 -18.10 32.74 18.87
C LEU A 336 -18.21 31.57 19.86
N LEU A 337 -17.65 30.41 19.53
CA LEU A 337 -17.69 29.23 20.41
C LEU A 337 -16.73 29.34 21.60
N THR A 338 -15.54 29.89 21.41
CA THR A 338 -14.50 29.95 22.44
C THR A 338 -14.56 31.22 23.30
N ASP A 339 -15.44 32.18 22.96
CA ASP A 339 -15.46 33.55 23.51
C ASP A 339 -14.09 34.26 23.40
N SER A 340 -13.22 33.81 22.49
CA SER A 340 -11.88 34.35 22.23
C SER A 340 -11.69 34.68 20.75
N GLU A 341 -10.93 35.72 20.42
CA GLU A 341 -10.68 36.08 19.02
C GLU A 341 -9.77 35.04 18.36
N ILE A 342 -10.31 34.28 17.40
CA ILE A 342 -9.52 33.40 16.52
C ILE A 342 -8.96 34.25 15.39
N LYS A 343 -7.63 34.29 15.29
CA LYS A 343 -6.92 35.05 14.26
C LYS A 343 -6.95 34.33 12.91
N GLN A 344 -6.82 33.01 12.92
CA GLN A 344 -6.68 32.22 11.69
C GLN A 344 -7.17 30.78 11.88
N VAL A 345 -7.80 30.25 10.83
CA VAL A 345 -8.07 28.81 10.65
C VAL A 345 -7.24 28.33 9.47
N ILE A 346 -6.50 27.23 9.64
CA ILE A 346 -5.65 26.65 8.60
C ILE A 346 -6.12 25.23 8.34
N PHE A 347 -6.45 24.94 7.08
CA PHE A 347 -6.74 23.58 6.64
C PHE A 347 -5.47 22.90 6.17
N HIS A 348 -5.23 21.69 6.66
CA HIS A 348 -4.17 20.82 6.21
C HIS A 348 -4.81 19.69 5.41
N SER A 349 -4.94 19.90 4.10
CA SER A 349 -5.34 18.87 3.15
C SER A 349 -4.08 18.22 2.56
N SER A 350 -3.86 16.95 2.85
CA SER A 350 -2.82 16.18 2.18
C SER A 350 -3.40 15.58 0.89
N PRO A 351 -2.81 15.86 -0.29
CA PRO A 351 -3.20 15.19 -1.53
C PRO A 351 -3.11 13.67 -1.40
N PHE A 352 -2.11 13.17 -0.68
CA PHE A 352 -1.93 11.75 -0.38
C PHE A 352 -3.12 11.18 0.38
N THR A 353 -3.54 11.78 1.50
CA THR A 353 -4.68 11.24 2.28
C THR A 353 -6.01 11.36 1.54
N THR A 354 -6.16 12.37 0.69
CA THR A 354 -7.36 12.54 -0.15
C THR A 354 -7.46 11.42 -1.18
N PHE A 355 -6.38 11.18 -1.94
CA PHE A 355 -6.32 10.11 -2.93
C PHE A 355 -6.43 8.73 -2.30
N ALA A 356 -5.78 8.50 -1.15
CA ALA A 356 -5.89 7.25 -0.40
C ALA A 356 -7.34 6.90 -0.06
N ARG A 357 -8.14 7.87 0.42
CA ARG A 357 -9.57 7.65 0.70
C ARG A 357 -10.41 7.36 -0.54
N GLU A 358 -10.00 7.83 -1.71
CA GLU A 358 -10.65 7.47 -2.96
C GLU A 358 -10.32 6.02 -3.33
N ALA A 359 -9.04 5.64 -3.28
CA ALA A 359 -8.60 4.27 -3.54
C ALA A 359 -9.20 3.25 -2.53
N GLU A 360 -9.39 3.63 -1.27
CA GLU A 360 -10.03 2.77 -0.26
C GLU A 360 -11.47 2.38 -0.61
N LYS A 361 -12.20 3.21 -1.36
CA LYS A 361 -13.61 2.93 -1.73
C LYS A 361 -13.75 1.80 -2.73
N ASP A 362 -12.69 1.51 -3.49
CA ASP A 362 -12.70 0.49 -4.52
C ASP A 362 -12.43 -0.92 -3.94
N GLU A 363 -12.10 -0.99 -2.65
CA GLU A 363 -11.79 -2.22 -1.89
C GLU A 363 -10.63 -3.05 -2.48
N LEU A 364 -9.95 -2.53 -3.51
CA LEU A 364 -8.85 -3.15 -4.24
C LEU A 364 -7.91 -2.05 -4.71
N ILE A 365 -6.62 -2.16 -4.41
CA ILE A 365 -5.62 -1.21 -4.88
C ILE A 365 -4.97 -1.74 -6.17
N THR A 366 -5.15 -1.01 -7.26
CA THR A 366 -4.54 -1.31 -8.57
C THR A 366 -3.08 -0.84 -8.64
N TYR A 367 -2.34 -1.30 -9.65
CA TYR A 367 -0.97 -0.83 -9.88
C TYR A 367 -0.88 0.69 -10.10
N ALA A 368 -1.80 1.23 -10.92
CA ALA A 368 -1.84 2.66 -11.23
C ALA A 368 -2.10 3.50 -9.97
N GLU A 369 -3.02 3.06 -9.10
CA GLU A 369 -3.28 3.71 -7.82
C GLU A 369 -2.09 3.59 -6.87
N ALA A 370 -1.46 2.42 -6.79
CA ALA A 370 -0.26 2.20 -5.99
C ALA A 370 0.90 3.11 -6.43
N TYR A 371 1.11 3.26 -7.74
CA TYR A 371 2.10 4.17 -8.32
C TYR A 371 1.81 5.64 -7.97
N MET A 372 0.54 6.04 -8.07
CA MET A 372 0.11 7.38 -7.69
C MET A 372 0.28 7.62 -6.18
N LEU A 373 -0.09 6.64 -5.35
CA LEU A 373 0.09 6.69 -3.89
C LEU A 373 1.57 6.85 -3.51
N ASP A 374 2.49 6.10 -4.12
CA ASP A 374 3.93 6.26 -3.91
C ASP A 374 4.39 7.68 -4.26
N SER A 375 3.95 8.20 -5.42
CA SER A 375 4.31 9.54 -5.88
C SER A 375 3.81 10.64 -4.95
N LEU A 376 2.57 10.52 -4.47
CA LEU A 376 1.96 11.45 -3.52
C LEU A 376 2.57 11.32 -2.13
N LEU A 377 2.94 10.11 -1.71
CA LEU A 377 3.65 9.84 -0.47
C LEU A 377 4.98 10.59 -0.47
N ASP A 378 5.79 10.48 -1.52
CA ASP A 378 7.07 11.20 -1.63
C ASP A 378 6.92 12.71 -1.47
N ILE A 379 5.89 13.31 -2.07
CA ILE A 379 5.59 14.74 -1.93
C ILE A 379 5.20 15.08 -0.49
N GLU A 380 4.40 14.24 0.16
CA GLU A 380 4.00 14.44 1.56
C GLU A 380 5.20 14.29 2.50
N LEU A 381 6.08 13.33 2.25
CA LEU A 381 7.32 13.14 3.01
C LEU A 381 8.24 14.36 2.91
N GLN A 382 8.43 14.92 1.72
CA GLN A 382 9.18 16.17 1.52
C GLN A 382 8.55 17.34 2.28
N THR A 383 7.21 17.38 2.34
CA THR A 383 6.48 18.41 3.08
C THR A 383 6.70 18.26 4.59
N ILE A 384 6.60 17.04 5.12
CA ILE A 384 6.89 16.71 6.52
C ILE A 384 8.33 17.10 6.89
N ASP A 385 9.30 16.74 6.04
CA ASP A 385 10.71 17.04 6.27
C ASP A 385 10.98 18.55 6.22
N SER A 386 10.32 19.28 5.30
CA SER A 386 10.40 20.74 5.25
C SER A 386 9.84 21.38 6.52
N LEU A 387 8.71 20.88 7.04
CA LEU A 387 8.13 21.35 8.30
C LEU A 387 9.06 21.09 9.49
N GLU A 388 9.65 19.90 9.57
CA GLU A 388 10.56 19.50 10.65
C GLU A 388 11.84 20.36 10.69
N ASN A 389 12.32 20.77 9.51
CA ASN A 389 13.54 21.56 9.33
C ASN A 389 13.34 23.09 9.34
N THR A 390 12.10 23.57 9.39
CA THR A 390 11.82 25.03 9.36
C THR A 390 12.23 25.72 10.66
N VAL A 391 13.02 26.81 10.55
CA VAL A 391 13.56 27.56 11.70
C VAL A 391 12.50 28.43 12.38
N GLN A 392 11.54 28.96 11.63
CA GLN A 392 10.45 29.79 12.17
C GLN A 392 9.36 28.90 12.77
N ASN A 393 8.81 29.27 13.94
CA ASN A 393 7.76 28.50 14.61
C ASN A 393 8.09 27.00 14.80
N GLN A 394 9.37 26.69 15.05
CA GLN A 394 9.90 25.31 15.06
C GLN A 394 9.08 24.33 15.92
N SER A 395 8.61 24.76 17.10
CA SER A 395 7.79 23.91 17.97
C SER A 395 6.44 23.54 17.34
N VAL A 396 5.82 24.50 16.65
CA VAL A 396 4.52 24.31 15.99
C VAL A 396 4.69 23.48 14.73
N ASN A 397 5.69 23.78 13.90
CA ASN A 397 5.96 23.04 12.67
C ASN A 397 6.38 21.59 12.94
N ARG A 398 7.14 21.33 14.02
CA ARG A 398 7.42 19.96 14.48
C ARG A 398 6.17 19.23 14.95
N GLY A 399 5.23 19.95 15.57
CA GLY A 399 3.90 19.43 15.89
C GLY A 399 3.18 18.95 14.64
N PHE A 400 3.14 19.78 13.58
CA PHE A 400 2.54 19.40 12.30
C PHE A 400 3.25 18.26 11.60
N ALA A 401 4.59 18.30 11.53
CA ALA A 401 5.36 17.22 10.94
C ALA A 401 5.05 15.88 11.65
N LYS A 402 4.93 15.89 12.98
CA LYS A 402 4.57 14.70 13.77
C LYS A 402 3.15 14.23 13.47
N GLU A 403 2.17 15.15 13.37
CA GLU A 403 0.78 14.80 13.11
C GLU A 403 0.56 14.31 11.67
N ASN A 404 1.14 14.97 10.66
CA ASN A 404 1.12 14.50 9.28
C ASN A 404 1.79 13.13 9.16
N ARG A 405 2.95 12.93 9.82
CA ARG A 405 3.63 11.64 9.88
C ARG A 405 2.75 10.55 10.48
N ARG A 406 1.97 10.88 11.52
CA ARG A 406 1.00 9.97 12.13
C ARG A 406 -0.15 9.66 11.15
N ALA A 407 -0.75 10.68 10.55
CA ALA A 407 -1.85 10.52 9.59
C ALA A 407 -1.44 9.67 8.37
N VAL A 408 -0.24 9.89 7.83
CA VAL A 408 0.31 9.07 6.74
C VAL A 408 0.47 7.62 7.19
N LYS A 409 1.03 7.36 8.38
CA LYS A 409 1.18 6.00 8.92
C LYS A 409 -0.16 5.30 9.14
N GLU A 410 -1.16 5.99 9.68
CA GLU A 410 -2.50 5.45 9.87
C GLU A 410 -3.15 5.14 8.51
N THR A 411 -3.04 6.05 7.54
CA THR A 411 -3.55 5.86 6.17
C THR A 411 -2.90 4.66 5.48
N LEU A 412 -1.56 4.56 5.51
CA LEU A 412 -0.83 3.42 4.94
C LEU A 412 -1.18 2.10 5.64
N PHE A 413 -1.42 2.13 6.96
CA PHE A 413 -1.88 0.97 7.71
C PHE A 413 -3.26 0.50 7.27
N HIS A 414 -4.19 1.42 7.03
CA HIS A 414 -5.53 1.12 6.53
C HIS A 414 -5.49 0.60 5.09
N LEU A 415 -4.78 1.30 4.20
CA LEU A 415 -4.55 0.86 2.83
C LEU A 415 -3.94 -0.55 2.78
N GLY A 416 -3.02 -0.87 3.70
CA GLY A 416 -2.39 -2.18 3.78
C GLY A 416 -3.31 -3.35 4.17
N GLN A 417 -4.59 -3.10 4.45
CA GLN A 417 -5.60 -4.14 4.68
C GLN A 417 -6.26 -4.62 3.38
N PHE A 418 -6.23 -3.79 2.34
CA PHE A 418 -6.89 -4.07 1.07
C PHE A 418 -6.04 -4.99 0.19
N PRO A 419 -6.68 -5.85 -0.64
CA PRO A 419 -5.99 -6.60 -1.67
C PRO A 419 -5.32 -5.67 -2.68
N TYR A 420 -4.23 -6.15 -3.26
CA TYR A 420 -3.50 -5.48 -4.33
C TYR A 420 -3.58 -6.31 -5.62
N GLN A 421 -3.86 -5.63 -6.74
CA GLN A 421 -4.04 -6.21 -8.09
C GLN A 421 -4.98 -7.43 -8.16
N ASP A 422 -4.44 -8.64 -8.35
CA ASP A 422 -5.21 -9.88 -8.51
C ASP A 422 -5.75 -10.44 -7.19
N GLY A 423 -5.47 -9.73 -6.08
CA GLY A 423 -5.93 -10.05 -4.74
C GLY A 423 -5.16 -11.16 -4.05
N LYS A 424 -4.03 -11.62 -4.62
CA LYS A 424 -3.17 -12.61 -3.96
C LYS A 424 -2.44 -12.03 -2.74
N ARG A 425 -2.23 -10.71 -2.72
CA ARG A 425 -1.46 -10.02 -1.69
C ARG A 425 -2.26 -8.85 -1.14
N GLN A 426 -1.94 -8.46 0.09
CA GLN A 426 -2.36 -7.18 0.62
C GLN A 426 -1.46 -6.08 0.08
N PHE A 427 -2.02 -4.88 -0.10
CA PHE A 427 -1.29 -3.71 -0.50
C PHE A 427 -0.23 -3.36 0.55
N GLY A 428 0.89 -2.83 0.08
CA GLY A 428 2.06 -2.58 0.90
C GLY A 428 3.28 -2.27 0.04
N MET A 429 4.27 -1.60 0.64
CA MET A 429 5.55 -1.30 0.00
C MET A 429 6.11 -2.48 -0.82
N PHE A 430 6.18 -3.67 -0.21
CA PHE A 430 6.75 -4.85 -0.87
C PHE A 430 5.87 -5.41 -1.98
N SER A 431 4.54 -5.32 -1.90
CA SER A 431 3.64 -5.84 -2.94
C SER A 431 3.83 -5.10 -4.27
N LYS A 432 3.90 -3.76 -4.20
CA LYS A 432 4.13 -2.90 -5.37
C LYS A 432 5.56 -3.05 -5.89
N ARG A 433 6.57 -2.96 -5.02
CA ARG A 433 7.98 -3.13 -5.42
C ARG A 433 8.25 -4.52 -6.01
N ALA A 434 7.59 -5.55 -5.49
CA ALA A 434 7.63 -6.88 -6.07
C ALA A 434 7.11 -6.90 -7.51
N THR A 435 6.07 -6.11 -7.80
CA THR A 435 5.50 -5.99 -9.16
C THR A 435 6.46 -5.23 -10.07
N ASP A 436 6.95 -4.07 -9.63
CA ASP A 436 7.92 -3.25 -10.40
C ASP A 436 9.13 -4.10 -10.86
N ILE A 437 9.71 -4.88 -9.93
CA ILE A 437 10.88 -5.72 -10.17
C ILE A 437 10.49 -7.05 -10.88
N ALA A 438 9.25 -7.52 -10.76
CA ALA A 438 8.83 -8.71 -11.50
C ALA A 438 8.59 -8.42 -12.99
N GLU A 439 8.14 -7.21 -13.32
CA GLU A 439 7.88 -6.79 -14.70
C GLU A 439 9.14 -6.75 -15.57
N ASP A 440 10.30 -6.36 -15.02
CA ASP A 440 11.56 -6.36 -15.76
C ASP A 440 12.34 -7.69 -15.70
N SER A 441 11.87 -8.63 -14.87
CA SER A 441 12.39 -9.99 -14.68
C SER A 441 13.87 -10.08 -14.27
N ILE A 442 14.51 -8.98 -13.87
CA ILE A 442 15.95 -8.97 -13.56
C ILE A 442 16.24 -7.99 -12.42
N ILE A 443 16.73 -8.50 -11.28
CA ILE A 443 17.22 -7.63 -10.19
C ILE A 443 18.52 -6.93 -10.61
N ASP A 444 18.47 -5.61 -10.73
CA ASP A 444 19.64 -4.79 -11.01
C ASP A 444 20.48 -4.47 -9.75
N ASN A 445 21.62 -3.78 -9.93
CA ASN A 445 22.49 -3.44 -8.78
C ASN A 445 21.87 -2.42 -7.82
N ARG A 446 20.92 -1.60 -8.28
CA ARG A 446 20.21 -0.61 -7.45
C ARG A 446 19.16 -1.31 -6.61
N GLU A 447 18.41 -2.24 -7.20
CA GLU A 447 17.42 -3.07 -6.53
C GLU A 447 18.06 -4.02 -5.54
N MET A 448 19.22 -4.60 -5.86
CA MET A 448 19.98 -5.39 -4.90
C MET A 448 20.37 -4.55 -3.67
N LYS A 449 20.78 -3.29 -3.86
CA LYS A 449 21.03 -2.37 -2.74
C LYS A 449 19.76 -2.02 -1.96
N TRP A 450 18.62 -1.93 -2.64
CA TRP A 450 17.33 -1.74 -1.97
C TRP A 450 16.96 -2.94 -1.11
N LEU A 451 17.09 -4.16 -1.63
CA LEU A 451 16.87 -5.38 -0.86
C LEU A 451 17.78 -5.43 0.37
N GLU A 452 19.06 -5.07 0.22
CA GLU A 452 19.98 -4.96 1.34
C GLU A 452 19.57 -3.87 2.35
N ALA A 453 19.06 -2.72 1.89
CA ALA A 453 18.61 -1.62 2.74
C ALA A 453 17.25 -1.87 3.41
N TRP A 454 16.40 -2.69 2.81
CA TRP A 454 15.09 -3.07 3.33
C TRP A 454 15.15 -4.23 4.31
N LYS A 455 16.29 -4.95 4.36
CA LYS A 455 16.62 -5.79 5.52
C LYS A 455 16.65 -4.89 6.73
N LEU A 456 15.71 -5.10 7.64
CA LEU A 456 15.79 -4.48 8.96
C LEU A 456 17.02 -5.01 9.68
N PRO A 457 18.05 -4.19 9.98
CA PRO A 457 19.01 -4.55 11.01
C PRO A 457 18.26 -4.35 12.33
N VAL A 458 17.57 -5.39 12.81
CA VAL A 458 16.86 -5.25 14.07
C VAL A 458 17.90 -5.24 15.20
N SER A 459 18.35 -4.04 15.58
CA SER A 459 19.15 -3.81 16.78
C SER A 459 18.22 -3.82 17.98
N PHE A 460 18.17 -4.95 18.69
CA PHE A 460 17.27 -5.15 19.84
C PHE A 460 17.79 -4.58 21.17
N ASP A 461 18.94 -3.90 21.19
CA ASP A 461 19.43 -3.21 22.41
C ASP A 461 18.65 -1.92 22.71
N GLU A 462 17.85 -1.47 21.75
CA GLU A 462 17.14 -0.19 21.76
C GLU A 462 15.63 -0.44 21.58
N LEU A 463 15.00 -1.24 22.45
CA LEU A 463 13.52 -1.36 22.46
C LEU A 463 12.84 -0.51 23.54
N GLU A 464 13.58 -0.04 24.56
CA GLU A 464 13.14 1.08 25.43
C GLU A 464 13.48 2.45 24.84
N GLY A 465 14.13 2.45 23.70
CA GLY A 465 14.42 3.62 22.92
C GLY A 465 14.92 3.17 21.58
N MET A 466 14.03 2.60 20.75
CA MET A 466 14.33 2.52 19.32
C MET A 466 14.81 3.90 18.93
N PRO A 467 15.76 4.03 17.99
CA PRO A 467 15.92 5.29 17.34
C PRO A 467 14.64 5.52 16.51
N VAL A 468 13.62 6.05 17.18
CA VAL A 468 13.11 7.38 16.89
C VAL A 468 14.28 8.38 17.02
N HIS A 469 15.41 8.12 16.36
CA HIS A 469 16.14 9.18 15.69
C HIS A 469 15.24 9.46 14.50
N SER A 470 14.21 10.30 14.65
CA SER A 470 14.33 11.76 14.53
C SER A 470 14.91 12.23 13.18
N ASP A 471 15.40 11.33 12.32
CA ASP A 471 16.05 11.66 11.05
C ASP A 471 16.05 10.51 10.01
N SER A 472 15.46 9.33 10.27
CA SER A 472 15.29 8.35 9.18
C SER A 472 14.12 8.75 8.28
N THR A 473 14.40 9.68 7.37
CA THR A 473 13.52 10.07 6.24
C THR A 473 13.26 8.93 5.24
N GLY A 474 13.62 7.69 5.60
CA GLY A 474 13.42 6.51 4.77
C GLY A 474 11.94 6.12 4.70
N GLU A 475 11.44 5.98 3.48
CA GLU A 475 10.10 5.52 3.09
C GLU A 475 9.65 4.28 3.88
N SER A 476 10.55 3.31 4.16
CA SER A 476 10.24 2.07 4.87
C SER A 476 9.75 2.27 6.32
N SER A 477 10.12 3.38 6.98
CA SER A 477 9.71 3.69 8.36
C SER A 477 8.21 4.02 8.48
N TYR A 478 7.57 4.40 7.36
CA TYR A 478 6.14 4.69 7.29
C TYR A 478 5.30 3.42 7.14
N TRP A 479 5.85 2.42 6.47
CA TRP A 479 5.25 1.10 6.28
C TRP A 479 5.49 0.15 7.47
N MET A 480 6.54 0.39 8.24
CA MET A 480 6.88 -0.41 9.42
C MET A 480 6.00 -0.03 10.62
N THR A 481 4.74 -0.46 10.60
CA THR A 481 3.83 -0.36 11.76
C THR A 481 4.05 -1.50 12.75
N ARG A 482 4.38 -2.69 12.23
CA ARG A 482 4.73 -3.90 12.99
C ARG A 482 5.95 -4.56 12.35
N PRO A 483 7.12 -4.64 13.03
CA PRO A 483 8.33 -5.26 12.48
C PRO A 483 8.10 -6.67 11.91
N PHE A 484 7.22 -7.46 12.53
CA PHE A 484 6.86 -8.81 12.07
C PHE A 484 6.01 -8.83 10.80
N GLY A 485 5.03 -7.94 10.70
CA GLY A 485 4.22 -7.79 9.48
C GLY A 485 5.09 -7.38 8.29
N TYR A 486 6.03 -6.46 8.54
CA TYR A 486 7.03 -6.04 7.56
C TYR A 486 7.93 -7.22 7.12
N GLY A 487 8.46 -8.00 8.07
CA GLY A 487 9.26 -9.19 7.76
C GLY A 487 8.50 -10.27 6.96
N LYS A 488 7.23 -10.52 7.31
CA LYS A 488 6.37 -11.43 6.55
C LYS A 488 6.17 -10.95 5.11
N ALA A 489 5.85 -9.67 4.93
CA ALA A 489 5.64 -9.07 3.60
C ALA A 489 6.93 -9.07 2.76
N TYR A 490 8.10 -8.87 3.37
CA TYR A 490 9.39 -9.01 2.71
C TYR A 490 9.64 -10.44 2.21
N ASN A 491 9.37 -11.45 3.04
CA ASN A 491 9.51 -12.85 2.64
C ASN A 491 8.53 -13.26 1.54
N THR A 492 7.30 -12.74 1.58
CA THR A 492 6.33 -12.93 0.49
C THR A 492 6.89 -12.39 -0.82
N MET A 493 7.44 -11.17 -0.82
CA MET A 493 8.09 -10.59 -2.02
C MET A 493 9.24 -11.47 -2.55
N LEU A 494 10.06 -12.07 -1.67
CA LEU A 494 11.12 -12.99 -2.14
C LEU A 494 10.54 -14.25 -2.80
N SER A 495 9.43 -14.79 -2.28
CA SER A 495 8.71 -15.89 -2.92
C SER A 495 8.19 -15.47 -4.29
N ASP A 496 7.66 -14.25 -4.39
CA ASP A 496 7.12 -13.71 -5.62
C ASP A 496 8.19 -13.55 -6.71
N PHE A 497 9.39 -13.10 -6.34
CA PHE A 497 10.53 -13.07 -7.25
C PHE A 497 10.94 -14.45 -7.73
N SER A 498 10.83 -15.47 -6.88
CA SER A 498 11.12 -16.84 -7.29
C SER A 498 10.08 -17.34 -8.29
N ASP A 499 8.80 -17.06 -8.04
CA ASP A 499 7.69 -17.51 -8.89
C ASP A 499 7.70 -16.81 -10.25
N ALA A 500 8.05 -15.51 -10.28
CA ALA A 500 8.19 -14.72 -11.50
C ALA A 500 9.52 -14.97 -12.23
N GLY A 501 10.42 -15.79 -11.68
CA GLY A 501 11.72 -16.10 -12.29
C GLY A 501 12.74 -14.95 -12.26
N VAL A 502 12.48 -13.92 -11.44
CA VAL A 502 13.34 -12.74 -11.25
C VAL A 502 14.60 -13.12 -10.47
N ILE A 503 14.43 -13.94 -9.43
CA ILE A 503 15.55 -14.65 -8.81
C ILE A 503 15.63 -16.06 -9.42
N PRO A 504 16.83 -16.62 -9.57
CA PRO A 504 16.99 -17.92 -10.18
C PRO A 504 16.14 -18.94 -9.45
N ALA A 505 15.19 -19.55 -10.16
CA ALA A 505 14.50 -20.72 -9.67
C ALA A 505 15.55 -21.78 -9.27
N PHE A 506 15.22 -22.57 -8.26
CA PHE A 506 16.07 -23.69 -7.85
C PHE A 506 16.49 -24.50 -9.08
N PHE A 507 17.80 -24.56 -9.36
CA PHE A 507 18.36 -25.09 -10.61
C PHE A 507 18.00 -26.55 -10.81
N ASP A 508 18.05 -27.33 -9.73
CA ASP A 508 17.58 -28.70 -9.68
C ASP A 508 17.27 -29.05 -8.22
N THR A 509 16.41 -30.04 -8.02
CA THR A 509 16.29 -30.66 -6.70
C THR A 509 16.54 -32.16 -6.80
N VAL A 510 17.44 -32.67 -5.98
CA VAL A 510 17.72 -34.10 -5.94
C VAL A 510 17.30 -34.64 -4.59
N MET A 511 16.44 -35.65 -4.64
CA MET A 511 16.12 -36.47 -3.49
C MET A 511 17.23 -37.50 -3.32
N ILE A 512 18.03 -37.35 -2.27
CA ILE A 512 19.08 -38.30 -1.92
C ILE A 512 18.58 -39.16 -0.79
N ALA A 513 18.80 -40.48 -0.87
CA ALA A 513 18.47 -41.34 0.25
C ALA A 513 19.31 -40.93 1.48
N ALA A 514 18.67 -40.80 2.64
CA ALA A 514 19.29 -40.22 3.83
C ALA A 514 20.50 -41.02 4.35
N ASP A 515 20.63 -42.29 3.95
CA ASP A 515 21.75 -43.21 4.23
C ASP A 515 22.92 -43.08 3.24
N ASN A 516 22.72 -42.36 2.14
CA ASN A 516 23.73 -42.12 1.10
C ASN A 516 24.21 -40.66 1.08
N PHE A 517 23.72 -39.82 1.98
CA PHE A 517 24.08 -38.41 2.01
C PHE A 517 25.35 -38.20 2.87
N ASP A 518 26.42 -37.79 2.21
CA ASP A 518 27.66 -37.30 2.80
C ASP A 518 27.82 -35.79 2.49
N PRO A 519 27.75 -34.89 3.47
CA PRO A 519 27.80 -33.46 3.20
C PRO A 519 29.17 -32.95 2.77
N GLU A 520 30.26 -33.66 3.03
CA GLU A 520 31.55 -33.30 2.42
C GLU A 520 31.52 -33.58 0.90
N MET A 521 30.70 -34.54 0.45
CA MET A 521 30.47 -34.84 -0.97
C MET A 521 29.33 -34.04 -1.61
N PHE A 522 28.28 -33.72 -0.85
CA PHE A 522 27.02 -33.19 -1.36
C PHE A 522 26.73 -31.75 -0.99
N LEU A 523 27.39 -31.17 0.02
CA LEU A 523 27.30 -29.73 0.29
C LEU A 523 28.55 -29.05 -0.23
N ASP A 524 28.34 -28.19 -1.21
CA ASP A 524 29.35 -27.29 -1.74
C ASP A 524 28.75 -25.88 -1.80
N THR A 525 29.46 -24.92 -2.37
CA THR A 525 28.94 -23.54 -2.50
C THR A 525 27.66 -23.44 -3.32
N VAL A 526 27.18 -24.52 -3.94
CA VAL A 526 26.11 -24.52 -4.93
C VAL A 526 24.95 -25.42 -4.50
N LYS A 527 25.16 -26.40 -3.62
CA LYS A 527 24.12 -27.31 -3.12
C LYS A 527 23.73 -26.96 -1.69
N VAL A 528 22.46 -26.62 -1.49
CA VAL A 528 21.88 -26.25 -0.20
C VAL A 528 20.85 -27.29 0.20
N VAL A 529 20.77 -27.61 1.49
CA VAL A 529 19.74 -28.52 2.02
C VAL A 529 18.40 -27.77 2.11
N ASP A 530 17.34 -28.34 1.55
CA ASP A 530 15.99 -27.83 1.82
C ASP A 530 15.43 -28.47 3.09
N TYR A 531 15.53 -27.72 4.19
CA TYR A 531 15.07 -28.16 5.51
C TYR A 531 13.56 -28.39 5.60
N ALA A 532 12.75 -27.90 4.66
CA ALA A 532 11.30 -28.16 4.62
C ALA A 532 10.94 -29.57 4.11
N HIS A 533 11.88 -30.26 3.45
CA HIS A 533 11.62 -31.51 2.70
C HIS A 533 12.53 -32.68 3.08
N ILE A 534 12.97 -32.75 4.33
CA ILE A 534 13.75 -33.89 4.86
C ILE A 534 12.80 -34.90 5.54
N ASP A 535 12.85 -36.18 5.16
CA ASP A 535 12.06 -37.26 5.75
C ASP A 535 12.90 -38.44 6.26
N GLN A 536 12.27 -39.57 6.65
CA GLN A 536 12.96 -40.75 7.20
C GLN A 536 13.85 -41.48 6.19
N THR A 537 13.74 -41.21 4.91
CA THR A 537 14.37 -42.02 3.87
C THR A 537 15.11 -41.16 2.87
N THR A 538 14.82 -39.87 2.83
CA THR A 538 15.28 -38.96 1.79
C THR A 538 15.55 -37.55 2.33
N ILE A 539 16.53 -36.89 1.72
CA ILE A 539 16.92 -35.49 1.92
C ILE A 539 16.80 -34.82 0.56
N GLN A 540 16.05 -33.72 0.47
CA GLN A 540 16.03 -32.90 -0.74
C GLN A 540 17.21 -31.93 -0.72
N LEU A 541 18.03 -31.99 -1.76
CA LEU A 541 19.07 -31.01 -2.01
C LEU A 541 18.63 -30.08 -3.12
N VAL A 542 18.75 -28.80 -2.87
CA VAL A 542 18.51 -27.73 -3.82
C VAL A 542 19.85 -27.37 -4.44
N TYR A 543 19.98 -27.65 -5.73
CA TYR A 543 21.10 -27.20 -6.53
C TYR A 543 20.81 -25.76 -6.93
N GLN A 544 21.81 -24.93 -6.77
CA GLN A 544 21.84 -23.58 -7.30
C GLN A 544 22.66 -23.60 -8.59
N ASP A 545 22.54 -22.57 -9.40
CA ASP A 545 23.31 -22.48 -10.65
C ASP A 545 24.76 -22.03 -10.39
N ASN A 546 25.00 -21.27 -9.31
CA ASN A 546 26.32 -20.77 -8.95
C ASN A 546 26.43 -20.41 -7.45
N ALA A 547 27.67 -20.21 -7.00
CA ALA A 547 28.01 -19.90 -5.60
C ALA A 547 27.43 -18.58 -5.07
N LYS A 548 27.19 -17.59 -5.95
CA LYS A 548 26.60 -16.30 -5.55
C LYS A 548 25.11 -16.44 -5.28
N THR A 549 24.39 -17.22 -6.08
CA THR A 549 22.96 -17.50 -5.90
C THR A 549 22.70 -18.31 -4.62
N ALA A 550 23.55 -19.29 -4.32
CA ALA A 550 23.48 -20.03 -3.05
C ALA A 550 23.74 -19.13 -1.82
N ALA A 551 24.74 -18.25 -1.88
CA ALA A 551 25.00 -17.28 -0.82
C ALA A 551 23.85 -16.28 -0.65
N PHE A 552 23.18 -15.90 -1.74
CA PHE A 552 21.97 -15.09 -1.72
C PHE A 552 20.85 -15.81 -0.95
N TYR A 553 20.49 -17.05 -1.31
CA TYR A 553 19.44 -17.78 -0.59
C TYR A 553 19.79 -18.10 0.87
N GLN A 554 21.04 -18.47 1.17
CA GLN A 554 21.48 -18.71 2.55
C GLN A 554 21.36 -17.47 3.43
N SER A 555 21.72 -16.29 2.90
CA SER A 555 21.67 -15.04 3.67
C SER A 555 20.28 -14.41 3.78
N HIS A 556 19.29 -14.86 2.97
CA HIS A 556 17.96 -14.26 2.92
C HIS A 556 16.82 -15.21 3.35
N CYS A 557 17.02 -16.55 3.37
CA CYS A 557 15.94 -17.53 3.56
C CYS A 557 16.12 -18.57 4.69
N TYR A 558 17.34 -18.86 5.20
CA TYR A 558 17.58 -19.99 6.12
C TYR A 558 18.33 -19.57 7.41
N PRO A 559 17.68 -19.57 8.60
CA PRO A 559 18.26 -19.01 9.83
C PRO A 559 19.22 -19.94 10.62
N PHE A 560 19.44 -21.20 10.19
CA PHE A 560 20.13 -22.22 10.98
C PHE A 560 21.49 -22.60 10.40
N GLU A 561 22.53 -22.57 11.25
CA GLU A 561 23.88 -23.02 10.90
C GLU A 561 24.45 -23.91 12.03
N PRO A 562 23.96 -25.15 12.19
CA PRO A 562 24.36 -26.01 13.30
C PRO A 562 25.84 -26.44 13.21
N ASN A 563 26.60 -26.23 14.29
CA ASN A 563 27.95 -26.76 14.42
C ASN A 563 27.91 -28.26 14.77
N LEU A 564 28.20 -29.08 13.76
CA LEU A 564 28.07 -30.54 13.80
C LEU A 564 28.94 -31.22 14.86
N LEU A 565 30.15 -30.71 15.10
CA LEU A 565 31.09 -31.28 16.08
C LEU A 565 30.55 -31.13 17.51
N GLU A 566 30.02 -29.95 17.82
CA GLU A 566 29.46 -29.62 19.12
C GLU A 566 28.14 -30.37 19.38
N LEU A 567 27.30 -30.55 18.36
CA LEU A 567 26.07 -31.35 18.47
C LEU A 567 26.36 -32.84 18.69
N THR A 568 27.38 -33.37 18.01
CA THR A 568 27.84 -34.75 18.22
C THR A 568 28.39 -34.94 19.64
N ALA A 569 29.17 -33.97 20.14
CA ALA A 569 29.65 -33.98 21.52
C ALA A 569 28.50 -33.91 22.53
N PHE A 570 27.49 -33.07 22.28
CA PHE A 570 26.28 -32.99 23.11
C PHE A 570 25.56 -34.33 23.18
N ILE A 571 25.29 -34.99 22.05
CA ILE A 571 24.53 -36.25 22.03
C ILE A 571 25.31 -37.39 22.70
N THR A 572 26.61 -37.49 22.45
CA THR A 572 27.43 -38.60 22.97
C THR A 572 27.85 -38.43 24.43
N SER A 573 27.80 -37.21 24.98
CA SER A 573 28.24 -36.93 26.33
C SER A 573 27.35 -37.60 27.40
N LYS A 574 28.01 -38.31 28.32
CA LYS A 574 27.42 -38.81 29.58
C LYS A 574 27.50 -37.78 30.71
N GLU A 575 28.41 -36.81 30.59
CA GLU A 575 28.79 -35.88 31.66
C GLU A 575 28.03 -34.56 31.61
N ILE A 576 27.32 -34.28 30.50
CA ILE A 576 26.42 -33.14 30.36
C ILE A 576 25.03 -33.64 30.81
N PRO A 577 24.62 -33.51 32.10
CA PRO A 577 23.25 -33.79 32.48
C PRO A 577 22.36 -32.86 31.67
N VAL A 578 21.33 -33.42 31.05
CA VAL A 578 20.17 -32.60 30.70
C VAL A 578 19.50 -32.39 32.05
N ASP A 579 19.76 -31.24 32.67
CA ASP A 579 19.04 -30.88 33.89
C ASP A 579 17.58 -30.73 33.46
N SER A 580 16.77 -31.72 33.80
CA SER A 580 15.34 -31.69 33.55
C SER A 580 14.68 -31.18 34.81
N VAL A 581 14.03 -30.01 34.73
CA VAL A 581 13.29 -29.45 35.85
C VAL A 581 11.81 -29.72 35.62
N SER A 582 11.09 -30.11 36.67
CA SER A 582 9.64 -30.25 36.61
C SER A 582 9.04 -28.91 36.20
N TYR A 583 8.36 -28.88 35.06
CA TYR A 583 7.78 -27.68 34.50
C TYR A 583 6.29 -27.89 34.33
N VAL A 584 5.50 -27.06 35.01
CA VAL A 584 4.06 -26.93 34.80
C VAL A 584 3.92 -25.59 34.11
N GLY A 585 3.28 -25.51 32.93
CA GLY A 585 3.33 -24.40 31.94
C GLY A 585 3.23 -22.94 32.42
N ASN A 586 3.09 -22.67 33.71
CA ASN A 586 3.04 -21.35 34.34
C ASN A 586 4.18 -21.08 35.35
N SER A 587 5.18 -21.97 35.50
CA SER A 587 6.28 -21.79 36.47
C SER A 587 7.55 -21.24 35.81
N SER A 588 8.15 -20.18 36.33
CA SER A 588 9.42 -19.64 35.82
C SER A 588 10.56 -20.66 35.92
N LEU A 589 11.33 -20.85 34.84
CA LEU A 589 12.54 -21.67 34.86
C LEU A 589 13.74 -20.87 35.38
N SER A 590 14.62 -21.54 36.13
CA SER A 590 15.83 -20.90 36.66
C SER A 590 16.75 -20.46 35.52
N PRO A 591 17.45 -19.32 35.66
CA PRO A 591 18.44 -18.92 34.67
C PRO A 591 19.55 -19.93 34.46
N VAL A 592 20.14 -19.90 33.27
CA VAL A 592 21.25 -20.76 32.90
C VAL A 592 22.44 -19.93 32.40
N ASP A 593 23.61 -20.16 32.99
CA ASP A 593 24.84 -19.44 32.63
C ASP A 593 25.35 -19.81 31.24
N THR A 594 25.00 -21.01 30.76
CA THR A 594 25.36 -21.53 29.43
C THR A 594 24.21 -22.34 28.86
N GLY A 595 23.90 -22.10 27.58
CA GLY A 595 22.83 -22.82 26.87
C GLY A 595 21.44 -22.20 27.03
N PHE A 596 20.41 -23.03 26.87
CA PHE A 596 19.01 -22.59 26.86
C PHE A 596 18.05 -23.68 27.32
N TRP A 597 16.87 -23.29 27.79
CA TRP A 597 15.78 -24.19 28.12
C TRP A 597 14.96 -24.52 26.87
N PHE A 598 14.54 -25.77 26.76
CA PHE A 598 13.62 -26.25 25.74
C PHE A 598 12.54 -27.12 26.40
N TYR A 599 11.28 -26.81 26.15
CA TYR A 599 10.13 -27.60 26.59
C TYR A 599 9.22 -27.84 25.39
N ASP A 600 8.71 -29.05 25.26
CA ASP A 600 7.71 -29.40 24.26
C ASP A 600 6.74 -30.41 24.88
N HIS A 601 5.48 -30.00 25.01
CA HIS A 601 4.42 -30.81 25.58
C HIS A 601 4.17 -32.10 24.76
N HIS A 602 4.49 -32.12 23.46
CA HIS A 602 4.38 -33.32 22.62
C HIS A 602 5.42 -34.38 23.01
N LEU A 603 6.60 -33.96 23.44
CA LEU A 603 7.66 -34.86 23.90
C LEU A 603 7.44 -35.29 25.34
N ASN A 604 7.07 -34.34 26.20
CA ASN A 604 6.95 -34.56 27.63
C ASN A 604 6.19 -33.41 28.32
N ASN A 605 5.02 -33.72 28.89
CA ASN A 605 4.19 -32.72 29.57
C ASN A 605 4.69 -32.27 30.95
N SER A 606 5.78 -32.87 31.48
CA SER A 606 6.16 -32.67 32.88
C SER A 606 7.53 -32.05 33.10
N TYR A 607 8.37 -31.91 32.07
CA TYR A 607 9.75 -31.47 32.25
C TYR A 607 10.24 -30.57 31.13
N ALA A 608 10.89 -29.47 31.49
CA ALA A 608 11.71 -28.68 30.59
C ALA A 608 13.16 -29.22 30.60
N TYR A 609 13.83 -29.15 29.46
CA TYR A 609 15.17 -29.66 29.23
C TYR A 609 16.17 -28.51 29.11
N HIS A 610 17.23 -28.53 29.93
CA HIS A 610 18.35 -27.59 29.76
C HIS A 610 19.30 -28.10 28.67
N ILE A 611 19.33 -27.42 27.53
CA ILE A 611 20.27 -27.65 26.43
C ILE A 611 21.51 -26.80 26.68
N ARG A 612 22.59 -27.43 27.17
CA ARG A 612 23.88 -26.75 27.48
C ARG A 612 24.70 -26.35 26.24
N LEU A 613 24.13 -26.42 25.05
CA LEU A 613 24.80 -26.01 23.82
C LEU A 613 24.68 -24.49 23.68
N LYS A 614 25.78 -23.79 23.41
CA LYS A 614 25.72 -22.34 23.24
C LYS A 614 24.88 -21.97 22.00
N PRO A 615 24.08 -20.89 22.04
CA PRO A 615 23.26 -20.48 20.90
C PRO A 615 24.08 -20.20 19.63
N GLU A 616 25.33 -19.72 19.79
CA GLU A 616 26.28 -19.47 18.69
C GLU A 616 26.69 -20.73 17.91
N HIS A 617 26.35 -21.91 18.42
CA HIS A 617 26.63 -23.18 17.77
C HIS A 617 25.40 -23.78 17.06
N VAL A 618 24.24 -23.11 17.12
CA VAL A 618 22.99 -23.57 16.45
C VAL A 618 22.46 -22.54 15.48
N PHE A 619 22.59 -21.26 15.84
CA PHE A 619 22.00 -20.15 15.13
C PHE A 619 23.07 -19.33 14.42
N ALA A 620 22.70 -18.71 13.29
CA ALA A 620 23.57 -17.76 12.63
C ALA A 620 23.97 -16.63 13.60
N PRO A 621 25.20 -16.07 13.52
CA PRO A 621 25.69 -15.07 14.46
C PRO A 621 24.75 -13.87 14.73
N PRO A 622 24.00 -13.34 13.73
CA PRO A 622 23.03 -12.27 13.97
C PRO A 622 21.85 -12.71 14.85
N ILE A 623 21.38 -13.95 14.68
CA ILE A 623 20.28 -14.54 15.46
C ILE A 623 20.77 -14.88 16.85
N THR A 624 21.94 -15.51 16.99
CA THR A 624 22.58 -15.74 18.29
C THR A 624 22.64 -14.49 19.15
N ALA A 625 23.08 -13.37 18.58
CA ALA A 625 23.19 -12.09 19.29
C ALA A 625 21.81 -11.61 19.77
N LEU A 626 20.75 -11.87 19.01
CA LEU A 626 19.36 -11.58 19.35
C LEU A 626 18.83 -12.49 20.46
N LEU A 627 19.06 -13.80 20.35
CA LEU A 627 18.63 -14.82 21.32
C LEU A 627 19.27 -14.64 22.69
N GLN A 628 20.55 -14.25 22.73
CA GLN A 628 21.26 -14.00 23.98
C GLN A 628 20.79 -12.72 24.70
N LYS A 629 20.13 -11.81 23.97
CA LYS A 629 19.57 -10.55 24.50
C LYS A 629 18.13 -10.71 24.95
N GLN A 630 17.33 -11.48 24.22
CA GLN A 630 15.93 -11.76 24.55
C GLN A 630 15.86 -12.92 25.55
N GLN A 631 15.75 -12.57 26.84
CA GLN A 631 15.89 -13.49 27.97
C GLN A 631 14.80 -14.57 28.08
N PHE A 632 13.83 -14.59 27.16
CA PHE A 632 12.91 -15.69 26.86
C PHE A 632 12.51 -15.57 25.40
N LEU A 633 12.53 -16.66 24.63
CA LEU A 633 12.30 -16.56 23.18
C LEU A 633 10.94 -17.06 22.71
N TYR A 634 10.28 -17.95 23.46
CA TYR A 634 9.10 -18.58 22.94
C TYR A 634 8.26 -19.22 24.04
N GLU A 635 6.97 -18.87 24.07
CA GLU A 635 5.90 -19.65 24.68
C GLU A 635 4.84 -19.83 23.57
N SER A 636 4.59 -21.07 23.16
CA SER A 636 3.39 -21.42 22.41
C SER A 636 2.50 -22.32 23.23
N ASP A 637 1.32 -22.61 22.70
CA ASP A 637 0.41 -23.64 23.23
C ASP A 637 1.12 -24.98 23.46
N THR A 638 2.23 -25.24 22.75
CA THR A 638 2.85 -26.56 22.66
C THR A 638 4.31 -26.65 23.10
N ALA A 639 5.08 -25.58 23.00
CA ALA A 639 6.51 -25.60 23.26
C ALA A 639 7.04 -24.26 23.76
N TYR A 640 8.16 -24.31 24.46
CA TYR A 640 8.80 -23.16 25.09
C TYR A 640 10.33 -23.21 24.93
N LEU A 641 10.94 -22.05 24.64
CA LEU A 641 12.38 -21.88 24.44
C LEU A 641 12.88 -20.64 25.21
N GLY A 642 13.87 -20.79 26.10
CA GLY A 642 14.34 -19.69 26.96
C GLY A 642 15.87 -19.59 27.04
N PHE A 643 16.43 -18.38 26.93
CA PHE A 643 17.88 -18.11 26.95
C PHE A 643 18.22 -17.15 28.11
N GLY A 644 19.30 -17.35 28.86
CA GLY A 644 19.87 -16.30 29.74
C GLY A 644 19.45 -16.25 31.22
N THR A 645 19.86 -15.16 31.90
CA THR A 645 19.95 -15.00 33.38
C THR A 645 18.70 -14.39 34.05
N SER A 646 18.54 -14.54 35.38
CA SER A 646 17.22 -14.43 36.08
C SER A 646 16.60 -13.05 35.94
N ILE A 647 15.30 -13.03 35.63
CA ILE A 647 14.45 -11.84 35.73
C ILE A 647 13.69 -11.87 37.06
N SER A 648 13.50 -10.71 37.71
CA SER A 648 12.61 -10.60 38.86
C SER A 648 11.16 -10.85 38.42
N ALA A 649 10.37 -11.51 39.28
CA ALA A 649 8.98 -11.90 39.01
C ALA A 649 8.01 -10.74 38.64
N GLU A 650 8.46 -9.49 38.69
CA GLU A 650 7.67 -8.30 38.36
C GLU A 650 7.66 -7.96 36.86
N ALA A 651 8.62 -8.46 36.06
CA ALA A 651 8.66 -8.22 34.61
C ALA A 651 7.94 -9.30 33.76
N ASP A 652 7.49 -10.39 34.40
CA ASP A 652 6.97 -11.62 33.75
C ASP A 652 5.59 -11.47 33.08
N SER A 653 4.86 -10.39 33.39
CA SER A 653 3.48 -10.18 32.89
C SER A 653 3.35 -9.10 31.80
N VAL A 654 4.37 -8.25 31.63
CA VAL A 654 4.31 -7.08 30.71
C VAL A 654 5.21 -7.29 29.48
N TYR A 655 6.20 -8.20 29.55
CA TYR A 655 7.19 -8.45 28.50
C TYR A 655 7.04 -9.81 27.80
N ARG A 656 5.81 -10.30 27.58
CA ARG A 656 5.57 -11.42 26.64
C ARG A 656 5.79 -10.91 25.20
N HIS A 657 7.03 -10.90 24.76
CA HIS A 657 7.43 -10.39 23.44
C HIS A 657 7.04 -11.35 22.30
N GLU A 658 6.70 -10.77 21.15
CA GLU A 658 6.43 -11.48 19.89
C GLU A 658 7.72 -12.15 19.38
N ASN A 659 7.60 -13.41 18.93
CA ASN A 659 8.73 -14.29 18.63
C ASN A 659 9.53 -13.80 17.41
N PRO A 660 10.88 -13.71 17.47
CA PRO A 660 11.75 -13.23 16.38
C PRO A 660 11.81 -14.15 15.15
N LEU A 661 11.14 -15.30 15.20
CA LEU A 661 11.10 -16.31 14.15
C LEU A 661 9.65 -16.46 13.68
N SER A 662 9.45 -16.70 12.38
CA SER A 662 8.11 -17.03 11.85
C SER A 662 7.55 -18.33 12.44
N THR A 663 6.23 -18.51 12.39
CA THR A 663 5.58 -19.75 12.88
C THR A 663 6.18 -21.00 12.22
N GLU A 664 6.50 -20.94 10.93
CA GLU A 664 7.15 -22.03 10.19
C GLU A 664 8.59 -22.27 10.67
N GLN A 665 9.38 -21.22 10.87
CA GLN A 665 10.76 -21.34 11.39
C GLN A 665 10.77 -21.87 12.83
N ILE A 666 9.78 -21.51 13.64
CA ILE A 666 9.64 -22.03 15.00
C ILE A 666 9.22 -23.50 15.01
N ALA A 667 8.26 -23.88 14.17
CA ALA A 667 7.89 -25.28 14.00
C ALA A 667 9.11 -26.12 13.61
N MET A 668 9.93 -25.62 12.66
CA MET A 668 11.19 -26.24 12.26
C MET A 668 12.19 -26.36 13.42
N LEU A 669 12.29 -25.35 14.28
CA LEU A 669 13.17 -25.36 15.45
C LEU A 669 12.72 -26.36 16.53
N ASN A 670 11.40 -26.46 16.77
CA ASN A 670 10.84 -27.43 17.70
C ASN A 670 11.09 -28.85 17.21
N ASP A 671 10.82 -29.11 15.94
CA ASP A 671 11.09 -30.40 15.30
C ASP A 671 12.57 -30.76 15.40
N PHE A 672 13.48 -29.79 15.19
CA PHE A 672 14.91 -29.97 15.34
C PHE A 672 15.34 -30.37 16.77
N PHE A 673 14.86 -29.70 17.81
CA PHE A 673 15.26 -30.04 19.18
C PHE A 673 14.58 -31.29 19.71
N ALA A 674 13.33 -31.54 19.33
CA ALA A 674 12.61 -32.76 19.62
C ALA A 674 13.36 -34.00 19.10
N ALA A 675 13.77 -33.89 17.86
CA ALA A 675 14.66 -34.82 17.19
C ALA A 675 15.99 -35.02 17.93
N LEU A 676 16.63 -33.92 18.37
CA LEU A 676 17.95 -33.95 19.02
C LEU A 676 17.90 -34.72 20.34
N LEU A 677 16.90 -34.44 21.16
CA LEU A 677 16.69 -35.07 22.46
C LEU A 677 16.35 -36.56 22.33
N LYS A 678 15.56 -36.93 21.33
CA LYS A 678 15.25 -38.33 21.03
C LYS A 678 16.50 -39.13 20.70
N VAL A 679 17.33 -38.63 19.78
CA VAL A 679 18.57 -39.30 19.36
C VAL A 679 19.55 -39.43 20.53
N ARG A 680 19.67 -38.37 21.34
CA ARG A 680 20.48 -38.42 22.56
C ARG A 680 20.02 -39.52 23.52
N LYS A 681 18.70 -39.62 23.76
CA LYS A 681 18.12 -40.64 24.63
C LYS A 681 18.39 -42.05 24.10
N GLU A 682 18.27 -42.27 22.79
CA GLU A 682 18.59 -43.54 22.14
C GLU A 682 20.07 -43.89 22.32
N GLU A 683 20.98 -42.95 22.08
CA GLU A 683 22.43 -43.12 22.27
C GLU A 683 22.80 -43.44 23.72
N GLN A 684 22.18 -42.76 24.68
CA GLN A 684 22.38 -43.01 26.10
C GLN A 684 21.88 -44.39 26.53
N ASN A 685 20.76 -44.86 25.95
CA ASN A 685 20.17 -46.17 26.23
C ASN A 685 20.85 -47.35 25.53
N LYS A 686 21.77 -47.10 24.57
CA LYS A 686 22.57 -48.17 23.98
C LYS A 686 23.33 -48.94 25.05
N ASN A 687 23.21 -50.27 25.02
CA ASN A 687 23.93 -51.13 25.95
C ASN A 687 25.45 -51.09 25.66
N ILE A 688 26.27 -51.54 26.60
CA ILE A 688 27.75 -51.50 26.49
C ILE A 688 28.23 -52.21 25.20
N ILE A 689 27.52 -53.24 24.75
CA ILE A 689 27.85 -54.03 23.56
C ILE A 689 27.54 -53.24 22.27
N GLN A 690 26.41 -52.54 22.22
CA GLN A 690 26.03 -51.65 21.11
C GLN A 690 26.99 -50.47 21.03
N LYS A 691 27.32 -49.84 22.18
CA LYS A 691 28.32 -48.76 22.25
C LYS A 691 29.71 -49.21 21.81
N ALA A 692 30.12 -50.42 22.21
CA ALA A 692 31.38 -51.00 21.76
C ALA A 692 31.36 -51.31 20.25
N SER A 693 30.26 -51.85 19.74
CA SER A 693 30.06 -52.10 18.31
C SER A 693 30.09 -50.81 17.49
N ASP A 694 29.42 -49.75 17.96
CA ASP A 694 29.39 -48.44 17.30
C ASP A 694 30.75 -47.74 17.37
N TRP A 695 31.48 -47.88 18.47
CA TRP A 695 32.85 -47.41 18.61
C TRP A 695 33.81 -48.17 17.68
N PHE A 696 33.67 -49.50 17.56
CA PHE A 696 34.46 -50.31 16.62
C PHE A 696 34.13 -49.94 15.17
N ARG A 697 32.85 -49.72 14.83
CA ARG A 697 32.41 -49.24 13.51
C ARG A 697 32.92 -47.84 13.20
N ALA A 698 32.86 -46.91 14.15
CA ALA A 698 33.37 -45.54 13.97
C ALA A 698 34.90 -45.49 13.84
N ARG A 699 35.61 -46.51 14.33
CA ARG A 699 37.07 -46.63 14.23
C ARG A 699 37.52 -47.41 12.98
N SER A 700 36.62 -48.20 12.39
CA SER A 700 36.85 -48.95 11.15
C SER A 700 36.30 -48.25 9.90
N ALA A 701 35.31 -47.38 10.03
CA ALA A 701 34.96 -46.38 9.03
C ALA A 701 36.09 -45.34 8.92
N SER A 702 36.35 -44.83 7.71
CA SER A 702 37.34 -43.77 7.47
C SER A 702 37.06 -42.56 8.38
N LYS A 703 38.09 -41.74 8.59
CA LYS A 703 38.08 -40.52 9.43
C LYS A 703 37.15 -39.41 8.91
N ASP A 704 36.06 -39.75 8.26
CA ASP A 704 35.14 -38.77 7.69
C ASP A 704 34.19 -38.29 8.79
N GLN A 705 33.88 -36.99 8.77
CA GLN A 705 33.10 -36.35 9.81
C GLN A 705 31.67 -36.91 9.82
N LYS A 706 31.20 -37.32 11.01
CA LYS A 706 29.79 -37.71 11.16
C LYS A 706 28.91 -36.50 10.93
N THR A 707 27.89 -36.65 10.10
CA THR A 707 26.99 -35.53 9.83
C THR A 707 25.58 -35.77 10.31
N LEU A 708 24.97 -34.68 10.79
CA LEU A 708 23.71 -34.60 11.49
C LEU A 708 22.63 -34.06 10.54
N PHE A 709 21.63 -34.88 10.24
CA PHE A 709 20.45 -34.50 9.47
C PHE A 709 19.28 -34.18 10.37
N VAL A 710 18.45 -33.22 9.96
CA VAL A 710 17.25 -32.80 10.68
C VAL A 710 16.07 -32.96 9.73
N GLY A 711 15.13 -33.87 9.99
CA GLY A 711 13.93 -33.98 9.15
C GLY A 711 12.65 -34.15 9.94
N LYS A 712 11.52 -34.25 9.21
CA LYS A 712 10.13 -34.40 9.71
C LYS A 712 9.90 -35.55 10.69
N SER A 713 10.94 -36.34 10.99
CA SER A 713 10.87 -37.56 11.77
C SER A 713 11.96 -37.71 12.83
N GLY A 714 12.89 -36.76 12.93
CA GLY A 714 14.01 -36.85 13.86
C GLY A 714 15.35 -36.35 13.31
N ILE A 715 16.38 -36.49 14.16
CA ILE A 715 17.77 -36.20 13.82
C ILE A 715 18.44 -37.53 13.48
N ARG A 716 19.35 -37.54 12.53
CA ARG A 716 20.12 -38.75 12.19
C ARG A 716 21.59 -38.45 12.10
N PHE A 717 22.40 -39.34 12.67
CA PHE A 717 23.84 -39.35 12.46
C PHE A 717 24.17 -40.35 11.37
N GLN A 718 24.96 -39.92 10.39
CA GLN A 718 25.70 -40.80 9.51
C GLN A 718 27.14 -40.91 10.00
#